data_AF-A0A2B7XYD0-F1
#
_entry.id   AF-A0A2B7XYD0-F1
#
_cell.length_a   1.000
_cell.length_b   1.000
_cell.length_c   1.000
_cell.angle_alpha   90.00
_cell.angle_beta   90.00
_cell.angle_gamma   90.00
#
_symmetry.space_group_name_H-M   'P 1'
#
loop_
_entity.id
_entity.type
_entity.pdbx_description
1 polymer ?
#
loop_
_entity_poly.entity_id
_entity_poly.type
_entity_poly.pdbx_seq_one_letter_code
_entity_poly.pdbx_strand_id
1 'polypeptide(L)'
;MVIINKDTHRPPLPDNNINDAVARAGDRPDENNGDENFSIQRSEILRVLQGVAVATKTSEIDMEPIAQWASMYKARHAQTYAHSPCLTDSISFHDWHDGVTSDILKEESRQIANIALGVAFLRERSRKVQGAVSATHLALVWNLIYGALTSSLIPRQLGSVSRSAQGFLAVPLCSLVEDGNIAELFRLHVWLPDGQRGEPDFAIHSHQPFAQSWILAGEGRDQTYKVEPAANSAAATHAEYALAWNDGKELDTRYKTHQMSSTVLNTGVLVNATSAETAVHTRGMTYTIPETTFHSTEVLPGAFHGTLFFFDSRRGFKEDARVLGPKNADSKTQFRDAPGITAATLASMVNSLRSWEIFMERGQQHARRAEWEHALREFNSALNICESAKIFPDSARYRHLVLGELGNTNRRFGRYERSKEILEQAIEEMGPSLQRVELSGELGVVYRHMNRLADAKRAFQNQYDTAKQLQFERAMCRAIGNLGMANYQLSRQKDDEALLELAIKQLVERVQIARHIKDNIGSQSTDSRTKSQLAKTATMWESIGLARLSLCYTAHGNAKEAIEAASESLGLSNHLEDSTVIAMSRFFYGRALLLDGQVDKALKQFNPPKMCTPAIALCKEPSEEHQQYLRELVDVGADMDLVDEQGYTALDYAVFNGDEKSEALVLEGLRRKLTGDIEHELEERQREARIRKGYRELFQEKLRPALLSGGGLQSLRYMYADALAADEGTRRMFDGLRFMWYSDFQGFGRLPRSSDNLAQQFLSNADGSHQSGAAEFVIFFSYRWINKEPEATSPDNAKHTQYCRMINAVEEFLALHPSVNRQKLGIWIDHACINQENPAPGVAALPMILVQCDAVISLLDNTYHQRAWCSVEVMMVQTLRKSYGKHLWYEQVLAPQPPQGNSDANKSERGRWILQEGPMELDIVMGEKHLTFEEDRPKVLFLERQSRLLG
;
A
#
# COMPACT_ATOMS: atom_id res chain seq x y z
N MET A 1 -22.65 -36.85 17.15
CA MET A 1 -23.51 -37.88 17.77
C MET A 1 -24.82 -37.21 18.18
N VAL A 2 -25.94 -37.91 18.00
CA VAL A 2 -27.36 -37.50 18.20
C VAL A 2 -28.01 -36.75 17.03
N ILE A 3 -28.80 -37.53 16.29
CA ILE A 3 -29.72 -37.18 15.20
C ILE A 3 -31.12 -37.03 15.82
N ILE A 4 -31.84 -35.94 15.54
CA ILE A 4 -33.31 -35.92 15.58
C ILE A 4 -33.83 -35.21 14.32
N ASN A 5 -34.45 -36.00 13.45
CA ASN A 5 -35.23 -35.59 12.29
C ASN A 5 -36.62 -35.09 12.73
N LYS A 6 -37.15 -34.06 12.07
CA LYS A 6 -38.57 -34.02 11.67
C LYS A 6 -38.85 -32.97 10.60
N ASP A 7 -39.19 -33.48 9.43
CA ASP A 7 -39.83 -32.78 8.32
C ASP A 7 -41.11 -32.05 8.73
N THR A 8 -41.29 -30.83 8.23
CA THR A 8 -42.62 -30.34 7.84
C THR A 8 -42.53 -29.55 6.53
N HIS A 9 -43.14 -30.11 5.49
CA HIS A 9 -43.41 -29.46 4.22
C HIS A 9 -44.29 -28.20 4.40
N ARG A 10 -43.85 -27.07 3.87
CA ARG A 10 -44.72 -25.98 3.39
C ARG A 10 -44.28 -25.55 1.98
N PRO A 11 -45.21 -25.30 1.05
CA PRO A 11 -44.90 -24.90 -0.32
C PRO A 11 -44.47 -23.42 -0.39
N PRO A 12 -43.68 -23.02 -1.40
CA PRO A 12 -43.19 -21.65 -1.54
C PRO A 12 -44.31 -20.74 -2.06
N LEU A 13 -44.45 -19.57 -1.43
CA LEU A 13 -45.16 -18.41 -1.98
C LEU A 13 -44.19 -17.61 -2.87
N PRO A 14 -44.67 -16.96 -3.94
CA PRO A 14 -43.82 -16.32 -4.93
C PRO A 14 -43.22 -15.01 -4.40
N ASP A 15 -41.89 -14.89 -4.51
CA ASP A 15 -41.13 -13.69 -4.23
C ASP A 15 -41.54 -12.54 -5.17
N ASN A 16 -42.05 -11.46 -4.57
CA ASN A 16 -42.10 -10.16 -5.22
C ASN A 16 -40.68 -9.57 -5.21
N ASN A 17 -39.98 -9.77 -6.32
CA ASN A 17 -38.71 -9.09 -6.65
C ASN A 17 -38.93 -7.57 -6.73
N ILE A 18 -38.65 -6.87 -5.63
CA ILE A 18 -38.31 -5.44 -5.62
C ILE A 18 -37.07 -5.33 -4.75
N ASN A 19 -35.90 -5.55 -5.33
CA ASN A 19 -34.59 -5.08 -4.86
C ASN A 19 -33.53 -5.35 -5.95
N ASP A 20 -33.73 -4.74 -7.11
CA ASP A 20 -32.71 -4.58 -8.16
C ASP A 20 -32.41 -3.08 -8.29
N ALA A 21 -31.73 -2.55 -7.27
CA ALA A 21 -31.05 -1.24 -7.31
C ALA A 21 -30.29 -1.06 -6.00
N VAL A 22 -28.96 -1.22 -6.06
CA VAL A 22 -27.89 -0.67 -5.19
C VAL A 22 -26.81 -1.75 -5.03
N ALA A 23 -25.99 -1.90 -6.07
CA ALA A 23 -24.59 -2.37 -6.02
C ALA A 23 -24.13 -2.67 -7.46
N ARG A 24 -23.89 -1.62 -8.26
CA ARG A 24 -23.07 -1.60 -9.50
C ARG A 24 -23.29 -0.26 -10.21
N ALA A 25 -22.68 0.80 -9.68
CA ALA A 25 -22.45 2.07 -10.35
C ALA A 25 -21.36 2.81 -9.57
N GLY A 26 -20.23 3.26 -10.11
CA GLY A 26 -19.76 3.20 -11.48
C GLY A 26 -18.28 2.84 -11.49
N ASP A 27 -18.00 1.68 -12.04
CA ASP A 27 -16.73 1.42 -12.68
C ASP A 27 -16.90 1.83 -14.14
N ARG A 28 -16.00 2.72 -14.59
CA ARG A 28 -15.70 3.17 -15.97
C ARG A 28 -16.57 4.28 -16.61
N PRO A 29 -15.91 5.09 -17.46
CA PRO A 29 -15.78 4.69 -18.85
C PRO A 29 -14.32 4.47 -19.30
N ASP A 30 -14.15 3.47 -20.16
CA ASP A 30 -13.01 3.15 -21.01
C ASP A 30 -11.89 4.20 -21.20
N GLU A 31 -10.85 4.18 -20.34
CA GLU A 31 -9.56 4.84 -20.65
C GLU A 31 -8.35 3.88 -20.72
N ASN A 32 -8.48 2.60 -20.35
CA ASN A 32 -7.31 1.72 -20.20
C ASN A 32 -6.91 0.87 -21.42
N ASN A 33 -7.69 0.84 -22.51
CA ASN A 33 -7.35 0.02 -23.69
C ASN A 33 -6.52 0.76 -24.77
N GLY A 34 -6.30 2.07 -24.64
CA GLY A 34 -5.55 2.85 -25.64
C GLY A 34 -4.04 2.66 -25.59
N ASP A 35 -3.51 2.12 -24.48
CA ASP A 35 -2.06 2.00 -24.26
C ASP A 35 -1.46 0.64 -24.63
N GLU A 36 -2.18 -0.46 -24.43
CA GLU A 36 -1.70 -1.82 -24.69
C GLU A 36 -1.46 -2.09 -26.19
N ASN A 37 -2.25 -1.47 -27.07
CA ASN A 37 -2.09 -1.57 -28.54
C ASN A 37 -1.24 -0.44 -29.14
N PHE A 38 -0.40 0.23 -28.35
CA PHE A 38 0.43 1.32 -28.86
C PHE A 38 1.53 0.80 -29.78
N SER A 39 1.41 1.12 -31.06
CA SER A 39 2.37 0.69 -32.06
C SER A 39 3.51 1.70 -32.26
N ILE A 40 4.76 1.23 -32.22
CA ILE A 40 5.97 2.01 -32.49
C ILE A 40 6.52 1.58 -33.85
N GLN A 41 6.80 2.56 -34.71
CA GLN A 41 7.43 2.30 -36.00
C GLN A 41 8.91 1.94 -35.83
N ARG A 42 9.38 1.02 -36.65
CA ARG A 42 10.78 0.59 -36.69
C ARG A 42 11.77 1.75 -36.90
N SER A 43 11.43 2.71 -37.76
CA SER A 43 12.26 3.90 -38.01
C SER A 43 12.53 4.70 -36.74
N GLU A 44 11.55 4.76 -35.83
CA GLU A 44 11.68 5.53 -34.60
C GLU A 44 12.58 4.83 -33.59
N ILE A 45 12.52 3.50 -33.49
CA ILE A 45 13.46 2.73 -32.67
C ILE A 45 14.89 2.92 -33.18
N LEU A 46 15.12 2.81 -34.49
CA LEU A 46 16.45 2.99 -35.08
C LEU A 46 16.99 4.42 -34.86
N ARG A 47 16.13 5.44 -35.01
CA ARG A 47 16.49 6.84 -34.75
C ARG A 47 16.84 7.07 -33.28
N VAL A 48 16.00 6.60 -32.35
CA VAL A 48 16.25 6.74 -30.91
C VAL A 48 17.52 5.99 -30.52
N LEU A 49 17.72 4.79 -31.05
CA LEU A 49 18.90 3.97 -30.79
C LEU A 49 20.20 4.73 -31.12
N GLN A 50 20.26 5.48 -32.24
CA GLN A 50 21.40 6.36 -32.56
C GLN A 50 21.65 7.40 -31.45
N GLY A 51 20.59 8.05 -30.96
CA GLY A 51 20.71 9.02 -29.90
C GLY A 51 21.08 8.41 -28.55
N VAL A 52 20.59 7.21 -28.25
CA VAL A 52 20.99 6.43 -27.06
C VAL A 52 22.47 6.10 -27.13
N ALA A 53 22.98 5.70 -28.30
CA ALA A 53 24.40 5.41 -28.49
C ALA A 53 25.28 6.60 -28.11
N VAL A 54 24.92 7.80 -28.59
CA VAL A 54 25.62 9.05 -28.27
C VAL A 54 25.56 9.34 -26.77
N ALA A 55 24.36 9.28 -26.17
CA ALA A 55 24.15 9.59 -24.76
C ALA A 55 24.91 8.65 -23.81
N THR A 56 24.97 7.36 -24.16
CA THR A 56 25.61 6.31 -23.38
C THR A 56 27.08 6.09 -23.76
N LYS A 57 27.60 6.81 -24.77
CA LYS A 57 28.93 6.60 -25.38
C LYS A 57 29.13 5.17 -25.90
N THR A 58 28.07 4.52 -26.37
CA THR A 58 28.11 3.14 -26.88
C THR A 58 28.86 3.07 -28.21
N SER A 59 29.68 2.04 -28.38
CA SER A 59 30.46 1.83 -29.61
C SER A 59 29.56 1.39 -30.77
N GLU A 60 29.99 1.61 -32.02
CA GLU A 60 29.26 1.12 -33.19
C GLU A 60 29.13 -0.41 -33.20
N ILE A 61 30.13 -1.12 -32.66
CA ILE A 61 30.17 -2.59 -32.58
C ILE A 61 29.05 -3.14 -31.70
N ASP A 62 28.73 -2.47 -30.60
CA ASP A 62 27.67 -2.89 -29.67
C ASP A 62 26.26 -2.51 -30.15
N MET A 63 26.21 -1.54 -31.06
CA MET A 63 25.00 -0.96 -31.64
C MET A 63 24.49 -1.71 -32.86
N GLU A 64 25.40 -2.15 -33.72
CA GLU A 64 25.07 -2.82 -34.98
C GLU A 64 24.16 -4.06 -34.81
N PRO A 65 24.39 -4.96 -33.83
CA PRO A 65 23.50 -6.11 -33.61
C PRO A 65 22.06 -5.71 -33.27
N ILE A 66 21.89 -4.63 -32.50
CA ILE A 66 20.56 -4.13 -32.12
C ILE A 66 19.87 -3.53 -33.34
N ALA A 67 20.59 -2.75 -34.15
CA ALA A 67 20.05 -2.14 -35.36
C ALA A 67 19.66 -3.19 -36.42
N GLN A 68 20.48 -4.23 -36.60
CA GLN A 68 20.19 -5.37 -37.47
C GLN A 68 18.97 -6.15 -36.96
N TRP A 69 18.92 -6.45 -35.65
CA TRP A 69 17.77 -7.11 -35.03
C TRP A 69 16.48 -6.30 -35.25
N ALA A 70 16.46 -5.02 -34.88
CA ALA A 70 15.30 -4.16 -35.06
C ALA A 70 14.87 -4.04 -36.54
N SER A 71 15.84 -4.11 -37.47
CA SER A 71 15.60 -4.10 -38.90
C SER A 71 14.88 -5.38 -39.40
N MET A 72 15.23 -6.54 -38.82
CA MET A 72 14.75 -7.87 -39.23
C MET A 72 13.53 -8.38 -38.43
N TYR A 73 13.27 -7.83 -37.24
CA TYR A 73 12.25 -8.34 -36.30
C TYR A 73 10.85 -8.45 -36.93
N LYS A 74 10.48 -7.52 -37.83
CA LYS A 74 9.22 -7.55 -38.60
C LYS A 74 9.02 -8.87 -39.37
N ALA A 75 10.06 -9.36 -40.04
CA ALA A 75 9.96 -10.55 -40.88
C ALA A 75 9.75 -11.83 -40.05
N ARG A 76 10.28 -11.87 -38.83
CA ARG A 76 10.07 -12.97 -37.87
C ARG A 76 8.71 -12.89 -37.20
N HIS A 77 8.31 -11.69 -36.74
CA HIS A 77 7.02 -11.46 -36.10
C HIS A 77 5.83 -11.80 -37.03
N ALA A 78 5.95 -11.49 -38.33
CA ALA A 78 4.93 -11.81 -39.33
C ALA A 78 4.81 -13.32 -39.65
N GLN A 79 5.84 -14.13 -39.38
CA GLN A 79 5.81 -15.59 -39.58
C GLN A 79 5.10 -16.32 -38.42
N THR A 80 5.14 -15.76 -37.22
CA THR A 80 4.56 -16.37 -36.00
C THR A 80 3.04 -16.16 -35.89
N TYR A 81 2.50 -15.05 -36.40
CA TYR A 81 1.07 -14.72 -36.34
C TYR A 81 0.41 -14.79 -37.72
N ALA A 82 0.25 -16.00 -38.23
CA ALA A 82 -0.17 -16.27 -39.60
C ALA A 82 -1.69 -16.09 -39.87
N HIS A 83 -2.39 -15.08 -39.31
CA HIS A 83 -3.80 -14.81 -39.67
C HIS A 83 -4.20 -13.32 -39.54
N SER A 84 -3.58 -12.41 -40.30
CA SER A 84 -4.23 -11.13 -40.67
C SER A 84 -3.55 -10.47 -41.89
N PRO A 85 -4.23 -10.22 -43.03
CA PRO A 85 -3.58 -9.79 -44.27
C PRO A 85 -3.26 -8.29 -44.38
N CYS A 86 -3.28 -7.51 -43.30
CA CYS A 86 -3.01 -6.07 -43.36
C CYS A 86 -2.25 -5.60 -42.11
N LEU A 87 -0.91 -5.66 -42.15
CA LEU A 87 -0.05 -5.25 -41.03
C LEU A 87 0.83 -4.06 -41.43
N THR A 88 0.62 -2.95 -40.74
CA THR A 88 1.33 -1.67 -40.83
C THR A 88 2.82 -1.81 -40.48
N ASP A 89 3.66 -0.82 -40.81
CA ASP A 89 5.09 -0.76 -40.40
C ASP A 89 5.32 -0.56 -38.89
N SER A 90 4.27 -0.74 -38.08
CA SER A 90 4.22 -0.45 -36.66
C SER A 90 3.95 -1.72 -35.86
N ILE A 91 4.77 -1.99 -34.85
CA ILE A 91 4.70 -3.17 -33.97
C ILE A 91 4.34 -2.69 -32.55
N SER A 92 3.58 -3.48 -31.78
CA SER A 92 3.13 -3.06 -30.45
C SER A 92 4.32 -2.91 -29.48
N PHE A 93 4.16 -2.05 -28.46
CA PHE A 93 5.18 -1.89 -27.41
C PHE A 93 5.49 -3.22 -26.70
N HIS A 94 4.47 -4.05 -26.46
CA HIS A 94 4.63 -5.35 -25.81
C HIS A 94 5.42 -6.32 -26.69
N ASP A 95 5.10 -6.43 -27.98
CA ASP A 95 5.83 -7.29 -28.91
C ASP A 95 7.29 -6.85 -29.07
N TRP A 96 7.57 -5.54 -29.06
CA TRP A 96 8.94 -5.04 -29.04
C TRP A 96 9.67 -5.43 -27.76
N HIS A 97 9.03 -5.28 -26.61
CA HIS A 97 9.59 -5.63 -25.30
C HIS A 97 9.92 -7.12 -25.20
N ASP A 98 9.02 -7.98 -25.64
CA ASP A 98 9.20 -9.43 -25.63
C ASP A 98 10.31 -9.85 -26.60
N GLY A 99 10.39 -9.18 -27.76
CA GLY A 99 11.48 -9.36 -28.71
C GLY A 99 12.85 -8.98 -28.13
N VAL A 100 12.96 -7.82 -27.48
CA VAL A 100 14.21 -7.41 -26.80
C VAL A 100 14.62 -8.44 -25.76
N THR A 101 13.65 -8.98 -25.02
CA THR A 101 13.91 -9.94 -23.94
C THR A 101 14.34 -11.30 -24.45
N SER A 102 13.72 -11.79 -25.53
CA SER A 102 13.90 -13.15 -26.07
C SER A 102 15.01 -13.26 -27.11
N ASP A 103 15.13 -12.30 -28.03
CA ASP A 103 16.04 -12.40 -29.18
C ASP A 103 17.44 -11.84 -28.91
N ILE A 104 17.55 -10.82 -28.04
CA ILE A 104 18.84 -10.16 -27.76
C ILE A 104 19.52 -10.86 -26.59
N LEU A 105 20.39 -11.82 -26.91
CA LEU A 105 21.10 -12.63 -25.92
C LEU A 105 22.24 -11.89 -25.20
N LYS A 106 22.88 -10.92 -25.86
CA LYS A 106 23.96 -10.13 -25.24
C LYS A 106 23.36 -9.12 -24.27
N GLU A 107 23.71 -9.24 -22.99
CA GLU A 107 23.16 -8.42 -21.91
C GLU A 107 23.29 -6.92 -22.16
N GLU A 108 24.50 -6.46 -22.51
CA GLU A 108 24.77 -5.04 -22.76
C GLU A 108 23.89 -4.49 -23.89
N SER A 109 23.79 -5.22 -25.00
CA SER A 109 22.94 -4.85 -26.13
C SER A 109 21.46 -4.83 -25.74
N ARG A 110 21.01 -5.77 -24.90
CA ARG A 110 19.64 -5.82 -24.39
C ARG A 110 19.31 -4.60 -23.54
N GLN A 111 20.21 -4.19 -22.64
CA GLN A 111 19.98 -3.01 -21.81
C GLN A 111 19.98 -1.70 -22.62
N ILE A 112 20.84 -1.58 -23.63
CA ILE A 112 20.80 -0.44 -24.56
C ILE A 112 19.47 -0.42 -25.33
N ALA A 113 19.01 -1.58 -25.80
CA ALA A 113 17.71 -1.71 -26.48
C ALA A 113 16.53 -1.36 -25.55
N ASN A 114 16.59 -1.72 -24.26
CA ASN A 114 15.59 -1.34 -23.25
C ASN A 114 15.48 0.19 -23.09
N ILE A 115 16.62 0.91 -23.02
CA ILE A 115 16.61 2.38 -23.00
C ILE A 115 15.99 2.94 -24.29
N ALA A 116 16.40 2.42 -25.45
CA ALA A 116 15.88 2.87 -26.74
C ALA A 116 14.37 2.65 -26.87
N LEU A 117 13.86 1.50 -26.44
CA LEU A 117 12.44 1.17 -26.46
C LEU A 117 11.63 2.09 -25.52
N GLY A 118 12.10 2.31 -24.29
CA GLY A 118 11.44 3.19 -23.33
C GLY A 118 11.38 4.65 -23.79
N VAL A 119 12.49 5.16 -24.33
CA VAL A 119 12.57 6.52 -24.90
C VAL A 119 11.67 6.64 -26.15
N ALA A 120 11.69 5.65 -27.05
CA ALA A 120 10.84 5.65 -28.24
C ALA A 120 9.35 5.66 -27.88
N PHE A 121 8.93 4.91 -26.87
CA PHE A 121 7.54 4.92 -26.39
C PHE A 121 7.10 6.32 -25.91
N LEU A 122 7.85 6.94 -25.00
CA LEU A 122 7.50 8.27 -24.46
C LEU A 122 7.55 9.35 -25.53
N ARG A 123 8.54 9.28 -26.42
CA ARG A 123 8.66 10.17 -27.57
C ARG A 123 7.44 10.09 -28.47
N GLU A 124 7.06 8.89 -28.93
CA GLU A 124 5.91 8.73 -29.81
C GLU A 124 4.59 9.13 -29.12
N ARG A 125 4.48 8.87 -27.81
CA ARG A 125 3.32 9.27 -27.00
C ARG A 125 3.17 10.78 -26.92
N SER A 126 4.27 11.48 -26.66
CA SER A 126 4.29 12.95 -26.53
C SER A 126 3.80 13.69 -27.78
N ARG A 127 3.90 13.06 -28.96
CA ARG A 127 3.56 13.66 -30.26
C ARG A 127 2.14 13.39 -30.74
N LYS A 128 1.37 12.52 -30.05
CA LYS A 128 -0.05 12.31 -30.36
C LYS A 128 -0.94 13.31 -29.64
N VAL A 129 -2.09 13.64 -30.22
CA VAL A 129 -3.03 14.70 -29.81
C VAL A 129 -3.48 14.62 -28.34
N GLN A 130 -3.41 13.45 -27.69
CA GLN A 130 -3.76 13.29 -26.27
C GLN A 130 -2.57 13.31 -25.31
N GLY A 131 -1.32 13.07 -25.76
CA GLY A 131 -0.06 13.25 -25.00
C GLY A 131 0.10 12.56 -23.64
N ALA A 132 -0.95 11.96 -23.08
CA ALA A 132 -1.01 11.40 -21.75
C ALA A 132 -0.40 9.99 -21.75
N VAL A 133 0.36 9.71 -20.68
CA VAL A 133 0.95 8.40 -20.40
C VAL A 133 0.35 7.95 -19.08
N SER A 134 -0.31 6.79 -19.09
CA SER A 134 -0.86 6.22 -17.86
C SER A 134 0.27 5.90 -16.85
N ALA A 135 -0.06 5.94 -15.55
CA ALA A 135 0.92 5.68 -14.49
C ALA A 135 1.56 4.28 -14.62
N THR A 136 0.81 3.30 -15.10
CA THR A 136 1.28 1.93 -15.39
C THR A 136 2.32 1.92 -16.50
N HIS A 137 2.06 2.58 -17.63
CA HIS A 137 3.01 2.63 -18.74
C HIS A 137 4.26 3.43 -18.40
N LEU A 138 4.13 4.53 -17.64
CA LEU A 138 5.29 5.24 -17.12
C LEU A 138 6.12 4.36 -16.18
N ALA A 139 5.49 3.50 -15.37
CA ALA A 139 6.19 2.53 -14.53
C ALA A 139 6.93 1.47 -15.37
N LEU A 140 6.31 0.95 -16.44
CA LEU A 140 6.95 0.01 -17.36
C LEU A 140 8.18 0.63 -18.03
N VAL A 141 8.04 1.83 -18.59
CA VAL A 141 9.17 2.55 -19.21
C VAL A 141 10.28 2.81 -18.19
N TRP A 142 9.93 3.25 -16.98
CA TRP A 142 10.91 3.45 -15.92
C TRP A 142 11.63 2.15 -15.55
N ASN A 143 10.94 1.02 -15.46
CA ASN A 143 11.56 -0.27 -15.16
C ASN A 143 12.61 -0.67 -16.21
N LEU A 144 12.34 -0.40 -17.50
CA LEU A 144 13.32 -0.64 -18.58
C LEU A 144 14.57 0.23 -18.42
N ILE A 145 14.39 1.53 -18.18
CA ILE A 145 15.50 2.48 -18.02
C ILE A 145 16.27 2.17 -16.73
N TYR A 146 15.57 1.94 -15.62
CA TYR A 146 16.14 1.60 -14.32
C TYR A 146 16.96 0.31 -14.39
N GLY A 147 16.41 -0.76 -14.97
CA GLY A 147 17.11 -2.03 -15.15
C GLY A 147 18.39 -1.86 -15.97
N ALA A 148 18.33 -1.07 -17.04
CA ALA A 148 19.50 -0.79 -17.87
C ALA A 148 20.59 0.01 -17.13
N LEU A 149 20.21 1.05 -16.37
CA LEU A 149 21.15 1.88 -15.63
C LEU A 149 21.76 1.19 -14.41
N THR A 150 21.11 0.15 -13.87
CA THR A 150 21.53 -0.54 -12.64
C THR A 150 22.06 -1.95 -12.84
N SER A 151 22.04 -2.47 -14.08
CA SER A 151 22.53 -3.82 -14.38
C SER A 151 23.99 -4.00 -13.97
N SER A 152 24.23 -4.90 -13.01
CA SER A 152 25.57 -5.28 -12.55
C SER A 152 26.31 -6.18 -13.55
N LEU A 153 25.60 -6.65 -14.58
CA LEU A 153 26.13 -7.56 -15.60
C LEU A 153 26.86 -6.83 -16.73
N ILE A 154 26.82 -5.49 -16.75
CA ILE A 154 27.54 -4.68 -17.72
C ILE A 154 28.83 -4.14 -17.07
N PRO A 155 30.02 -4.46 -17.63
CA PRO A 155 31.30 -4.01 -17.05
C PRO A 155 31.46 -2.48 -17.04
N ARG A 156 30.76 -1.78 -17.94
CA ARG A 156 30.80 -0.33 -18.11
C ARG A 156 29.50 0.30 -17.64
N GLN A 157 29.60 1.40 -16.90
CA GLN A 157 28.41 2.17 -16.52
C GLN A 157 27.81 2.88 -17.75
N LEU A 158 26.50 2.71 -17.92
CA LEU A 158 25.73 3.43 -18.93
C LEU A 158 25.33 4.81 -18.40
N GLY A 159 25.67 5.86 -19.15
CA GLY A 159 25.29 7.24 -18.85
C GLY A 159 26.30 7.99 -17.97
N SER A 160 26.73 9.15 -18.44
CA SER A 160 27.55 10.08 -17.64
C SER A 160 26.65 10.99 -16.80
N VAL A 161 27.03 11.24 -15.55
CA VAL A 161 26.35 12.20 -14.69
C VAL A 161 27.03 13.57 -14.80
N SER A 162 26.23 14.64 -14.88
CA SER A 162 26.73 16.01 -14.80
C SER A 162 25.79 16.90 -14.01
N ARG A 163 26.31 17.88 -13.27
CA ARG A 163 25.48 18.85 -12.56
C ARG A 163 25.12 20.03 -13.46
N SER A 164 23.86 20.45 -13.43
CA SER A 164 23.36 21.59 -14.19
C SER A 164 23.53 22.91 -13.45
N ALA A 165 23.34 24.03 -14.15
CA ALA A 165 23.26 25.37 -13.56
C ALA A 165 22.07 25.53 -12.60
N GLN A 166 21.01 24.73 -12.78
CA GLN A 166 19.86 24.71 -11.87
C GLN A 166 20.06 23.75 -10.68
N GLY A 167 21.28 23.22 -10.51
CA GLY A 167 21.67 22.42 -9.35
C GLY A 167 21.31 20.94 -9.42
N PHE A 168 20.45 20.51 -10.35
CA PHE A 168 20.13 19.10 -10.54
C PHE A 168 21.22 18.32 -11.27
N LEU A 169 21.27 17.03 -11.03
CA LEU A 169 22.11 16.07 -11.75
C LEU A 169 21.34 15.52 -12.95
N ALA A 170 22.01 15.49 -14.10
CA ALA A 170 21.45 15.01 -15.35
C ALA A 170 22.17 13.74 -15.82
N VAL A 171 21.40 12.72 -16.21
CA VAL A 171 21.88 11.54 -16.93
C VAL A 171 21.28 11.57 -18.34
N PRO A 172 22.10 11.78 -19.39
CA PRO A 172 21.64 11.67 -20.76
C PRO A 172 21.20 10.24 -21.08
N LEU A 173 20.00 10.09 -21.64
CA LEU A 173 19.43 8.81 -22.08
C LEU A 173 19.37 8.71 -23.60
N CYS A 174 19.12 9.84 -24.29
CA CYS A 174 19.16 9.94 -25.74
C CYS A 174 19.60 11.36 -26.14
N SER A 175 20.50 11.48 -27.12
CA SER A 175 20.98 12.77 -27.63
C SER A 175 21.07 12.76 -29.16
N LEU A 176 20.18 13.50 -29.81
CA LEU A 176 20.17 13.75 -31.25
C LEU A 176 20.39 15.24 -31.49
N VAL A 177 21.44 15.55 -32.25
CA VAL A 177 21.88 16.92 -32.57
C VAL A 177 22.03 17.01 -34.09
N GLU A 178 21.43 18.03 -34.69
CA GLU A 178 21.44 18.28 -36.14
C GLU A 178 22.02 19.68 -36.37
N ASP A 179 23.08 19.80 -37.18
CA ASP A 179 23.78 21.07 -37.48
C ASP A 179 24.24 21.89 -36.26
N GLY A 180 24.54 21.22 -35.13
CA GLY A 180 24.93 21.87 -33.88
C GLY A 180 23.77 22.38 -33.03
N ASN A 181 22.54 22.19 -33.51
CA ASN A 181 21.30 22.48 -32.80
C ASN A 181 20.74 21.22 -32.15
N ILE A 182 20.08 21.40 -31.01
CA ILE A 182 19.34 20.33 -30.36
C ILE A 182 18.23 19.88 -31.33
N ALA A 183 18.18 18.60 -31.68
CA ALA A 183 17.02 18.03 -32.38
C ALA A 183 16.10 17.36 -31.36
N GLU A 184 16.62 16.40 -30.60
CA GLU A 184 15.88 15.68 -29.57
C GLU A 184 16.83 15.30 -28.41
N LEU A 185 16.49 15.63 -27.17
CA LEU A 185 17.27 15.20 -26.00
C LEU A 185 16.36 14.58 -24.96
N PHE A 186 16.74 13.42 -24.44
CA PHE A 186 16.05 12.75 -23.36
C PHE A 186 17.01 12.56 -22.18
N ARG A 187 16.60 13.01 -20.99
CA ARG A 187 17.46 12.99 -19.80
C ARG A 187 16.69 12.63 -18.56
N LEU A 188 17.33 11.92 -17.64
CA LEU A 188 16.88 11.83 -16.25
C LEU A 188 17.46 13.02 -15.48
N HIS A 189 16.59 13.86 -14.91
CA HIS A 189 16.97 14.96 -14.03
C HIS A 189 16.67 14.58 -12.57
N VAL A 190 17.64 14.78 -11.68
CA VAL A 190 17.53 14.44 -10.26
C VAL A 190 18.04 15.57 -9.37
N TRP A 191 17.19 16.09 -8.50
CA TRP A 191 17.55 16.98 -7.41
C TRP A 191 17.76 16.13 -6.15
N LEU A 192 18.97 16.18 -5.59
CA LEU A 192 19.32 15.48 -4.36
C LEU A 192 19.16 16.38 -3.14
N PRO A 193 18.81 15.89 -1.95
CA PRO A 193 18.82 16.67 -0.70
C PRO A 193 20.26 16.87 -0.16
N ASP A 194 21.18 17.32 -1.01
CA ASP A 194 22.63 17.47 -0.72
C ASP A 194 23.07 18.93 -0.48
N GLY A 195 22.10 19.86 -0.40
CA GLY A 195 22.35 21.30 -0.28
C GLY A 195 22.89 21.97 -1.55
N GLN A 196 23.20 21.21 -2.61
CA GLN A 196 23.70 21.75 -3.87
C GLN A 196 22.52 22.08 -4.79
N ARG A 197 21.99 23.30 -4.66
CA ARG A 197 20.91 23.85 -5.50
C ARG A 197 21.46 24.84 -6.53
N GLY A 198 20.64 25.17 -7.52
CA GLY A 198 20.97 26.22 -8.50
C GLY A 198 21.11 27.58 -7.82
N GLU A 199 21.90 28.46 -8.42
CA GLU A 199 22.03 29.85 -7.96
C GLU A 199 20.68 30.58 -8.12
N PRO A 200 20.06 31.07 -7.03
CA PRO A 200 18.72 31.68 -7.11
C PRO A 200 18.65 32.86 -8.09
N ASP A 201 19.72 33.64 -8.19
CA ASP A 201 19.82 34.80 -9.07
C ASP A 201 19.73 34.43 -10.56
N PHE A 202 19.99 33.18 -10.95
CA PHE A 202 19.95 32.68 -12.33
C PHE A 202 18.92 31.55 -12.52
N ALA A 203 17.94 31.44 -11.63
CA ALA A 203 16.95 30.36 -11.66
C ALA A 203 15.97 30.47 -12.83
N ILE A 204 15.65 31.69 -13.27
CA ILE A 204 14.68 31.95 -14.34
C ILE A 204 15.37 31.79 -15.70
N HIS A 205 14.89 30.86 -16.51
CA HIS A 205 15.46 30.55 -17.80
C HIS A 205 14.41 30.11 -18.81
N SER A 206 14.78 30.13 -20.08
CA SER A 206 13.97 29.60 -21.17
C SER A 206 14.74 28.49 -21.92
N HIS A 207 14.03 27.73 -22.73
CA HIS A 207 14.60 26.64 -23.53
C HIS A 207 14.59 26.98 -25.02
N GLN A 208 15.61 26.50 -25.74
CA GLN A 208 15.68 26.62 -27.20
C GLN A 208 14.58 25.77 -27.85
N PRO A 209 14.47 24.46 -27.55
CA PRO A 209 13.33 23.65 -27.97
C PRO A 209 12.19 23.61 -26.95
N PHE A 210 11.02 23.19 -27.43
CA PHE A 210 9.91 22.73 -26.60
C PHE A 210 10.38 21.63 -25.61
N ALA A 211 9.87 21.65 -24.39
CA ALA A 211 10.18 20.66 -23.36
C ALA A 211 8.94 19.97 -22.77
N GLN A 212 9.10 18.71 -22.39
CA GLN A 212 8.11 17.91 -21.68
C GLN A 212 8.76 17.10 -20.56
N SER A 213 8.05 16.96 -19.44
CA SER A 213 8.54 16.33 -18.22
C SER A 213 7.58 15.24 -17.75
N TRP A 214 8.09 14.12 -17.22
CA TRP A 214 7.32 13.06 -16.55
C TRP A 214 7.91 12.75 -15.17
N ILE A 215 7.16 13.09 -14.12
CA ILE A 215 7.65 12.98 -12.75
C ILE A 215 7.71 11.53 -12.30
N LEU A 216 8.91 11.07 -11.92
CA LEU A 216 9.16 9.70 -11.47
C LEU A 216 9.03 9.55 -9.96
N ALA A 217 9.50 10.54 -9.20
CA ALA A 217 9.47 10.58 -7.74
C ALA A 217 9.61 12.01 -7.21
N GLY A 218 9.05 12.28 -6.03
CA GLY A 218 9.13 13.56 -5.35
C GLY A 218 8.18 14.63 -5.89
N GLU A 219 8.29 15.83 -5.31
CA GLU A 219 7.49 17.00 -5.64
C GLU A 219 8.40 18.11 -6.18
N GLY A 220 7.98 18.74 -7.28
CA GLY A 220 8.60 19.93 -7.83
C GLY A 220 7.54 20.97 -8.16
N ARG A 221 7.89 22.25 -8.04
CA ARG A 221 7.02 23.38 -8.39
C ARG A 221 7.60 24.07 -9.61
N ASP A 222 6.82 24.17 -10.67
CA ASP A 222 7.18 24.95 -11.85
C ASP A 222 6.46 26.31 -11.80
N GLN A 223 7.22 27.38 -12.06
CA GLN A 223 6.71 28.75 -12.06
C GLN A 223 7.07 29.42 -13.38
N THR A 224 6.05 29.95 -14.06
CA THR A 224 6.22 30.67 -15.32
C THR A 224 6.26 32.17 -15.09
N TYR A 225 6.98 32.87 -15.97
CA TYR A 225 7.17 34.32 -15.87
C TYR A 225 6.78 35.00 -17.17
N LYS A 226 6.07 36.12 -17.03
CA LYS A 226 5.89 37.08 -18.10
C LYS A 226 7.05 38.07 -18.05
N VAL A 227 7.82 38.12 -19.14
CA VAL A 227 9.03 38.93 -19.25
C VAL A 227 8.82 39.99 -20.32
N GLU A 228 8.97 41.26 -19.93
CA GLU A 228 8.81 42.42 -20.81
C GLU A 228 10.05 43.33 -20.77
N PRO A 229 10.41 44.02 -21.86
CA PRO A 229 11.49 44.99 -21.85
C PRO A 229 11.28 46.10 -20.81
N ALA A 230 12.32 46.44 -20.05
CA ALA A 230 12.27 47.52 -19.07
C ALA A 230 12.73 48.85 -19.67
N ALA A 231 11.98 49.93 -19.39
CA ALA A 231 12.30 51.26 -19.91
C ALA A 231 13.59 51.87 -19.31
N ASN A 232 13.96 51.47 -18.09
CA ASN A 232 15.15 51.93 -17.38
C ASN A 232 15.57 50.94 -16.28
N SER A 233 16.75 51.14 -15.69
CA SER A 233 17.29 50.26 -14.64
C SER A 233 16.42 50.21 -13.37
N ALA A 234 15.69 51.29 -13.05
CA ALA A 234 14.79 51.32 -11.90
C ALA A 234 13.55 50.44 -12.11
N ALA A 235 13.01 50.39 -13.33
CA ALA A 235 11.87 49.56 -13.71
C ALA A 235 12.25 48.10 -14.03
N ALA A 236 13.53 47.81 -14.23
CA ALA A 236 14.03 46.47 -14.48
C ALA A 236 13.99 45.62 -13.21
N THR A 237 13.80 44.32 -13.36
CA THR A 237 14.00 43.32 -12.30
C THR A 237 15.29 42.55 -12.52
N HIS A 238 15.59 42.22 -13.78
CA HIS A 238 16.71 41.37 -14.21
C HIS A 238 17.37 41.94 -15.48
N ALA A 239 18.53 41.38 -15.86
CA ALA A 239 19.10 41.49 -17.19
C ALA A 239 19.02 40.15 -17.92
N GLU A 240 18.98 40.17 -19.25
CA GLU A 240 19.06 38.96 -20.07
C GLU A 240 20.52 38.53 -20.28
N TYR A 241 20.74 37.23 -20.19
CA TYR A 241 22.02 36.60 -20.43
C TYR A 241 21.94 35.60 -21.59
N ALA A 242 22.98 35.62 -22.43
CA ALA A 242 23.22 34.64 -23.48
C ALA A 242 23.96 33.42 -22.92
N LEU A 243 23.60 32.22 -23.39
CA LEU A 243 24.24 30.97 -22.99
C LEU A 243 25.43 30.65 -23.92
N ALA A 244 26.55 30.25 -23.32
CA ALA A 244 27.69 29.66 -24.00
C ALA A 244 28.16 28.38 -23.26
N TRP A 245 28.62 27.38 -24.01
CA TRP A 245 29.00 26.07 -23.49
C TRP A 245 30.47 25.76 -23.76
N ASN A 246 31.13 25.10 -22.81
CA ASN A 246 32.54 24.70 -22.94
C ASN A 246 32.68 23.19 -22.70
N ASP A 247 33.34 22.49 -23.63
CA ASP A 247 33.62 21.05 -23.58
C ASP A 247 35.05 20.71 -23.13
N GLY A 248 35.80 21.71 -22.66
CA GLY A 248 37.20 21.60 -22.27
C GLY A 248 38.19 22.01 -23.37
N LYS A 249 37.71 22.38 -24.58
CA LYS A 249 38.55 22.88 -25.67
C LYS A 249 38.31 24.36 -25.95
N GLU A 250 37.07 24.74 -26.25
CA GLU A 250 36.69 26.12 -26.63
C GLU A 250 35.28 26.48 -26.12
N LEU A 251 35.04 27.77 -25.89
CA LEU A 251 33.71 28.30 -25.55
C LEU A 251 32.91 28.51 -26.85
N ASP A 252 31.78 27.82 -27.00
CA ASP A 252 30.96 27.79 -28.22
C ASP A 252 29.49 28.07 -27.87
N THR A 253 28.74 28.64 -28.83
CA THR A 253 27.27 28.81 -28.77
C THR A 253 26.52 27.61 -29.35
N ARG A 254 27.22 26.57 -29.80
CA ARG A 254 26.61 25.31 -30.26
C ARG A 254 26.49 24.27 -29.14
N TYR A 255 25.40 23.51 -29.16
CA TYR A 255 25.12 22.51 -28.12
C TYR A 255 26.05 21.29 -28.27
N LYS A 256 26.65 20.85 -27.16
CA LYS A 256 27.43 19.60 -27.06
C LYS A 256 26.83 18.68 -26.00
N THR A 257 26.82 17.36 -26.24
CA THR A 257 26.19 16.37 -25.33
C THR A 257 26.90 16.26 -23.97
N HIS A 258 28.24 16.31 -23.96
CA HIS A 258 29.06 16.24 -22.76
C HIS A 258 29.85 17.55 -22.59
N GLN A 259 29.38 18.41 -21.69
CA GLN A 259 29.95 19.75 -21.46
C GLN A 259 30.62 19.77 -20.09
N MET A 260 31.75 20.47 -19.97
CA MET A 260 32.47 20.65 -18.70
C MET A 260 31.96 21.86 -17.91
N SER A 261 31.57 22.93 -18.60
CA SER A 261 30.97 24.12 -17.98
C SER A 261 29.97 24.82 -18.91
N SER A 262 29.14 25.67 -18.32
CA SER A 262 28.29 26.62 -19.05
C SER A 262 28.45 28.01 -18.48
N THR A 263 28.61 29.00 -19.35
CA THR A 263 28.78 30.41 -19.00
C THR A 263 27.60 31.21 -19.52
N VAL A 264 27.00 32.00 -18.64
CA VAL A 264 26.00 33.01 -19.02
C VAL A 264 26.68 34.37 -19.14
N LEU A 265 26.48 35.06 -20.25
CA LEU A 265 27.09 36.36 -20.59
C LEU A 265 26.01 37.43 -20.63
N ASN A 266 26.19 38.53 -19.90
CA ASN A 266 25.22 39.61 -19.85
C ASN A 266 25.10 40.29 -21.23
N THR A 267 23.88 40.42 -21.73
CA THR A 267 23.60 41.05 -23.04
C THR A 267 23.42 42.57 -22.94
N GLY A 268 23.26 43.10 -21.73
CA GLY A 268 22.91 44.50 -21.46
C GLY A 268 21.41 44.81 -21.60
N VAL A 269 20.59 43.84 -22.02
CA VAL A 269 19.14 44.01 -22.15
C VAL A 269 18.48 43.90 -20.78
N LEU A 270 17.79 44.96 -20.36
CA LEU A 270 17.10 45.02 -19.07
C LEU A 270 15.62 44.65 -19.23
N VAL A 271 15.12 43.80 -18.33
CA VAL A 271 13.76 43.25 -18.39
C VAL A 271 13.04 43.29 -17.04
N ASN A 272 11.71 43.35 -17.11
CA ASN A 272 10.82 43.17 -15.98
C ASN A 272 10.17 41.77 -16.08
N ALA A 273 10.46 40.90 -15.12
CA ALA A 273 9.90 39.57 -15.00
C ALA A 273 8.86 39.57 -13.88
N THR A 274 7.63 39.21 -14.22
CA THR A 274 6.52 39.08 -13.27
C THR A 274 6.03 37.64 -13.26
N SER A 275 5.78 37.08 -12.07
CA SER A 275 5.24 35.73 -11.93
C SER A 275 3.87 35.65 -12.61
N ALA A 276 3.69 34.64 -13.45
CA ALA A 276 2.43 34.39 -14.16
C ALA A 276 1.67 33.23 -13.50
N GLU A 277 2.08 32.00 -13.76
CA GLU A 277 1.41 30.80 -13.26
C GLU A 277 2.36 29.95 -12.41
N THR A 278 1.81 29.20 -11.45
CA THR A 278 2.57 28.28 -10.61
C THR A 278 1.84 26.95 -10.54
N ALA A 279 2.54 25.87 -10.86
CA ALA A 279 2.01 24.52 -10.85
C ALA A 279 2.88 23.60 -9.99
N VAL A 280 2.24 22.74 -9.19
CA VAL A 280 2.92 21.69 -8.41
C VAL A 280 2.78 20.36 -9.14
N HIS A 281 3.89 19.65 -9.27
CA HIS A 281 3.96 18.37 -9.98
C HIS A 281 4.52 17.29 -9.07
N THR A 282 3.76 16.19 -8.95
CA THR A 282 4.10 15.02 -8.14
C THR A 282 4.21 13.77 -9.01
N ARG A 283 4.68 12.67 -8.42
CA ARG A 283 4.86 11.37 -9.08
C ARG A 283 3.68 10.99 -9.99
N GLY A 284 3.99 10.67 -11.25
CA GLY A 284 3.01 10.25 -12.25
C GLY A 284 2.40 11.39 -13.07
N MET A 285 2.61 12.65 -12.68
CA MET A 285 2.19 13.81 -13.47
C MET A 285 3.14 14.09 -14.64
N THR A 286 2.64 14.80 -15.65
CA THR A 286 3.42 15.34 -16.76
C THR A 286 3.08 16.81 -16.96
N TYR A 287 4.03 17.59 -17.46
CA TYR A 287 3.83 18.99 -17.85
C TYR A 287 4.75 19.35 -19.01
N THR A 288 4.45 20.48 -19.65
CA THR A 288 5.14 20.95 -20.85
C THR A 288 5.53 22.41 -20.72
N ILE A 289 6.69 22.76 -21.28
CA ILE A 289 7.20 24.14 -21.34
C ILE A 289 7.44 24.45 -22.82
N PRO A 290 6.67 25.38 -23.43
CA PRO A 290 6.92 25.81 -24.80
C PRO A 290 8.30 26.48 -24.95
N GLU A 291 8.83 26.48 -26.17
CA GLU A 291 10.09 27.17 -26.46
C GLU A 291 10.02 28.65 -26.06
N THR A 292 11.13 29.23 -25.60
CA THR A 292 11.24 30.62 -25.14
C THR A 292 10.35 31.04 -23.96
N THR A 293 9.56 30.14 -23.37
CA THR A 293 8.82 30.44 -22.14
C THR A 293 9.79 30.53 -20.97
N PHE A 294 9.79 31.65 -20.27
CA PHE A 294 10.60 31.81 -19.06
C PHE A 294 9.93 31.09 -17.89
N HIS A 295 10.68 30.21 -17.26
CA HIS A 295 10.23 29.45 -16.10
C HIS A 295 11.36 29.19 -15.11
N SER A 296 11.00 28.75 -13.92
CA SER A 296 11.90 28.19 -12.92
C SER A 296 11.26 26.94 -12.32
N THR A 297 12.09 25.94 -12.00
CA THR A 297 11.65 24.74 -11.29
C THR A 297 12.25 24.77 -9.88
N GLU A 298 11.39 24.83 -8.89
CA GLU A 298 11.74 24.86 -7.48
C GLU A 298 11.51 23.49 -6.83
N VAL A 299 12.53 23.02 -6.11
CA VAL A 299 12.48 21.82 -5.27
C VAL A 299 12.99 22.21 -3.90
N LEU A 300 12.24 21.88 -2.85
CA LEU A 300 12.63 22.22 -1.48
C LEU A 300 14.07 21.75 -1.18
N PRO A 301 14.90 22.54 -0.47
CA PRO A 301 16.32 22.22 -0.25
C PRO A 301 16.59 20.83 0.36
N GLY A 302 15.70 20.37 1.24
CA GLY A 302 15.75 19.04 1.85
C GLY A 302 14.84 18.00 1.19
N ALA A 303 14.35 18.22 -0.03
CA ALA A 303 13.53 17.27 -0.76
C ALA A 303 14.29 16.67 -1.95
N PHE A 304 13.93 15.45 -2.30
CA PHE A 304 14.36 14.77 -3.52
C PHE A 304 13.31 14.97 -4.61
N HIS A 305 13.74 15.13 -5.86
CA HIS A 305 12.86 15.15 -7.03
C HIS A 305 13.54 14.48 -8.22
N GLY A 306 12.82 13.60 -8.92
CA GLY A 306 13.31 12.89 -10.10
C GLY A 306 12.31 12.95 -11.24
N THR A 307 12.75 13.32 -12.44
CA THR A 307 11.90 13.41 -13.63
C THR A 307 12.63 12.98 -14.90
N LEU A 308 11.89 12.39 -15.84
CA LEU A 308 12.33 12.24 -17.23
C LEU A 308 11.98 13.52 -17.99
N PHE A 309 12.98 14.14 -18.60
CA PHE A 309 12.85 15.41 -19.30
C PHE A 309 13.23 15.25 -20.77
N PHE A 310 12.33 15.68 -21.65
CA PHE A 310 12.41 15.54 -23.10
C PHE A 310 12.36 16.89 -23.77
N PHE A 311 13.34 17.17 -24.62
CA PHE A 311 13.40 18.33 -25.49
C PHE A 311 13.10 17.90 -26.93
N ASP A 312 12.15 18.57 -27.60
CA ASP A 312 11.68 18.21 -28.95
C ASP A 312 11.59 19.44 -29.87
N SER A 313 12.61 19.64 -30.70
CA SER A 313 12.68 20.79 -31.62
C SER A 313 11.61 20.75 -32.71
N ARG A 314 11.00 19.59 -32.98
CA ARG A 314 9.90 19.48 -33.96
C ARG A 314 8.62 20.17 -33.49
N ARG A 315 8.48 20.38 -32.19
CA ARG A 315 7.33 21.06 -31.57
C ARG A 315 7.57 22.54 -31.30
N GLY A 316 8.72 23.07 -31.73
CA GLY A 316 9.14 24.45 -31.53
C GLY A 316 10.64 24.52 -31.26
N PHE A 317 11.34 25.41 -31.95
CA PHE A 317 12.75 25.70 -31.72
C PHE A 317 13.04 27.18 -31.98
N LYS A 318 13.71 27.83 -31.02
CA LYS A 318 14.31 29.15 -31.19
C LYS A 318 15.76 29.14 -30.74
N GLU A 319 16.60 29.77 -31.54
CA GLU A 319 18.04 29.83 -31.29
C GLU A 319 18.37 30.64 -30.02
N ASP A 320 17.65 31.74 -29.80
CA ASP A 320 17.81 32.64 -28.66
C ASP A 320 17.00 32.17 -27.44
N ALA A 321 17.55 31.24 -26.67
CA ALA A 321 17.09 30.98 -25.30
C ALA A 321 17.93 31.80 -24.31
N ARG A 322 17.26 32.59 -23.47
CA ARG A 322 17.90 33.48 -22.49
C ARG A 322 17.74 32.96 -21.07
N VAL A 323 18.70 33.33 -20.23
CA VAL A 323 18.64 33.20 -18.77
C VAL A 323 18.48 34.60 -18.20
N LEU A 324 17.66 34.78 -17.16
CA LEU A 324 17.58 36.05 -16.45
C LEU A 324 18.54 36.04 -15.27
N GLY A 325 19.19 37.17 -15.03
CA GLY A 325 20.16 37.31 -13.95
C GLY A 325 20.23 38.73 -13.37
N PRO A 326 21.18 38.98 -12.46
CA PRO A 326 21.38 40.29 -11.86
C PRO A 326 21.65 41.39 -12.89
N LYS A 327 21.22 42.62 -12.65
CA LYS A 327 21.36 43.72 -13.63
C LYS A 327 22.83 44.07 -13.96
N ASN A 328 23.73 43.88 -13.00
CA ASN A 328 25.08 44.43 -13.02
C ASN A 328 26.19 43.36 -13.07
N ALA A 329 25.84 42.07 -13.18
CA ALA A 329 26.86 41.03 -13.27
C ALA A 329 27.26 40.82 -14.73
N ASP A 330 28.56 40.82 -15.05
CA ASP A 330 29.03 40.71 -16.44
C ASP A 330 28.86 39.29 -17.00
N SER A 331 29.18 38.28 -16.20
CA SER A 331 29.02 36.87 -16.56
C SER A 331 29.05 35.96 -15.34
N LYS A 332 28.59 34.72 -15.49
CA LYS A 332 28.70 33.67 -14.48
C LYS A 332 28.99 32.34 -15.16
N THR A 333 29.97 31.59 -14.63
CA THR A 333 30.30 30.25 -15.13
C THR A 333 29.91 29.20 -14.09
N GLN A 334 29.21 28.17 -14.54
CA GLN A 334 28.89 26.98 -13.78
C GLN A 334 29.74 25.80 -14.26
N PHE A 335 30.47 25.17 -13.34
CA PHE A 335 31.15 23.89 -13.58
C PHE A 335 30.19 22.72 -13.36
N ARG A 336 30.28 21.68 -14.19
CA ARG A 336 29.29 20.59 -14.26
C ARG A 336 29.71 19.30 -13.55
N ASP A 337 30.67 19.40 -12.63
CA ASP A 337 31.21 18.24 -11.91
C ASP A 337 30.16 17.57 -11.02
N ALA A 338 30.16 16.24 -11.04
CA ALA A 338 29.31 15.40 -10.18
C ALA A 338 30.18 14.30 -9.52
N PRO A 339 31.15 14.68 -8.67
CA PRO A 339 32.15 13.75 -8.16
C PRO A 339 31.50 12.62 -7.35
N GLY A 340 31.84 11.37 -7.70
CA GLY A 340 31.44 10.17 -6.93
C GLY A 340 29.99 9.71 -7.13
N ILE A 341 29.18 10.39 -7.94
CA ILE A 341 27.79 10.00 -8.21
C ILE A 341 27.67 9.33 -9.58
N THR A 342 27.05 8.16 -9.61
CA THR A 342 26.86 7.36 -10.83
C THR A 342 25.40 7.37 -11.28
N ALA A 343 25.15 7.07 -12.56
CA ALA A 343 23.78 6.94 -13.08
C ALA A 343 23.00 5.83 -12.35
N ALA A 344 23.66 4.72 -12.03
CA ALA A 344 23.09 3.61 -11.26
C ALA A 344 22.65 4.05 -9.85
N THR A 345 23.47 4.87 -9.17
CA THR A 345 23.15 5.43 -7.85
C THR A 345 21.91 6.31 -7.92
N LEU A 346 21.83 7.23 -8.90
CA LEU A 346 20.68 8.12 -9.07
C LEU A 346 19.41 7.34 -9.42
N ALA A 347 19.49 6.40 -10.36
CA ALA A 347 18.36 5.56 -10.74
C ALA A 347 17.86 4.72 -9.55
N SER A 348 18.77 4.20 -8.72
CA SER A 348 18.43 3.50 -7.47
C SER A 348 17.72 4.41 -6.46
N MET A 349 18.21 5.63 -6.24
CA MET A 349 17.53 6.59 -5.35
C MET A 349 16.12 6.94 -5.85
N VAL A 350 15.96 7.20 -7.16
CA VAL A 350 14.64 7.47 -7.77
C VAL A 350 13.72 6.28 -7.55
N ASN A 351 14.20 5.05 -7.81
CA ASN A 351 13.38 3.85 -7.69
C ASN A 351 12.97 3.55 -6.23
N SER A 352 13.90 3.73 -5.29
CA SER A 352 13.63 3.56 -3.86
C SER A 352 12.60 4.55 -3.35
N LEU A 353 12.76 5.84 -3.66
CA LEU A 353 11.79 6.86 -3.24
C LEU A 353 10.43 6.65 -3.93
N ARG A 354 10.42 6.36 -5.23
CA ARG A 354 9.19 6.04 -5.97
C ARG A 354 8.42 4.89 -5.30
N SER A 355 9.12 3.84 -4.90
CA SER A 355 8.52 2.69 -4.22
C SER A 355 7.97 3.08 -2.85
N TRP A 356 8.74 3.86 -2.08
CA TRP A 356 8.30 4.41 -0.80
C TRP A 356 7.02 5.26 -0.94
N GLU A 357 6.95 6.15 -1.94
CA GLU A 357 5.77 6.99 -2.21
C GLU A 357 4.53 6.17 -2.55
N ILE A 358 4.69 5.05 -3.27
CA ILE A 358 3.58 4.13 -3.58
C ILE A 358 3.03 3.50 -2.30
N PHE A 359 3.89 3.00 -1.42
CA PHE A 359 3.47 2.43 -0.13
C PHE A 359 2.82 3.49 0.76
N MET A 360 3.38 4.69 0.83
CA MET A 360 2.79 5.79 1.60
C MET A 360 1.42 6.20 1.08
N GLU A 361 1.25 6.35 -0.24
CA GLU A 361 -0.03 6.74 -0.84
C GLU A 361 -1.11 5.68 -0.61
N ARG A 362 -0.77 4.39 -0.76
CA ARG A 362 -1.67 3.26 -0.47
C ARG A 362 -2.03 3.20 1.01
N GLY A 363 -1.03 3.33 1.90
CA GLY A 363 -1.24 3.35 3.34
C GLY A 363 -2.18 4.49 3.76
N GLN A 364 -1.96 5.69 3.23
CA GLN A 364 -2.83 6.84 3.47
C GLN A 364 -4.23 6.65 2.88
N GLN A 365 -4.38 5.97 1.74
CA GLN A 365 -5.68 5.64 1.17
C GLN A 365 -6.47 4.67 2.05
N HIS A 366 -5.82 3.61 2.54
CA HIS A 366 -6.40 2.68 3.51
C HIS A 366 -6.78 3.40 4.81
N ALA A 367 -5.89 4.24 5.34
CA ALA A 367 -6.14 5.03 6.55
C ALA A 367 -7.36 5.96 6.40
N ARG A 368 -7.54 6.60 5.24
CA ARG A 368 -8.73 7.44 4.95
C ARG A 368 -10.06 6.67 4.99
N ARG A 369 -10.02 5.37 4.72
CA ARG A 369 -11.17 4.45 4.76
C ARG A 369 -11.29 3.70 6.09
N ALA A 370 -10.47 4.05 7.09
CA ALA A 370 -10.35 3.34 8.36
C ALA A 370 -9.93 1.86 8.23
N GLU A 371 -9.27 1.48 7.13
CA GLU A 371 -8.71 0.14 6.88
C GLU A 371 -7.32 0.01 7.54
N TRP A 372 -7.26 0.18 8.86
CA TRP A 372 -6.01 0.39 9.61
C TRP A 372 -5.00 -0.76 9.51
N GLU A 373 -5.45 -2.01 9.33
CA GLU A 373 -4.55 -3.17 9.18
C GLU A 373 -3.77 -3.10 7.86
N HIS A 374 -4.46 -2.76 6.76
CA HIS A 374 -3.83 -2.52 5.48
C HIS A 374 -2.91 -1.30 5.54
N ALA A 375 -3.35 -0.21 6.19
CA ALA A 375 -2.54 0.99 6.37
C ALA A 375 -1.22 0.68 7.10
N LEU A 376 -1.29 -0.02 8.24
CA LEU A 376 -0.12 -0.45 9.02
C LEU A 376 0.85 -1.26 8.18
N ARG A 377 0.33 -2.18 7.36
CA ARG A 377 1.13 -3.00 6.45
C ARG A 377 1.90 -2.16 5.44
N GLU A 378 1.23 -1.22 4.79
CA GLU A 378 1.87 -0.40 3.76
C GLU A 378 2.90 0.55 4.40
N PHE A 379 2.61 1.14 5.57
CA PHE A 379 3.56 1.97 6.30
C PHE A 379 4.78 1.19 6.79
N ASN A 380 4.62 -0.04 7.28
CA ASN A 380 5.76 -0.89 7.62
C ASN A 380 6.61 -1.23 6.40
N SER A 381 5.99 -1.42 5.24
CA SER A 381 6.72 -1.64 3.98
C SER A 381 7.50 -0.39 3.56
N ALA A 382 6.93 0.80 3.73
CA ALA A 382 7.62 2.07 3.52
C ALA A 382 8.80 2.24 4.50
N LEU A 383 8.62 1.94 5.80
CA LEU A 383 9.69 2.00 6.80
C LEU A 383 10.84 1.06 6.44
N ASN A 384 10.52 -0.19 6.05
CA ASN A 384 11.53 -1.16 5.65
C ASN A 384 12.36 -0.68 4.45
N ILE A 385 11.78 0.06 3.51
CA ILE A 385 12.56 0.66 2.41
C ILE A 385 13.57 1.69 2.96
N CYS A 386 13.18 2.54 3.91
CA CYS A 386 14.09 3.51 4.51
C CYS A 386 15.26 2.85 5.26
N GLU A 387 15.04 1.67 5.85
CA GLU A 387 16.01 0.97 6.70
C GLU A 387 16.88 -0.06 5.93
N SER A 388 16.31 -0.74 4.93
CA SER A 388 16.97 -1.82 4.19
C SER A 388 17.61 -1.39 2.86
N ALA A 389 17.15 -0.28 2.26
CA ALA A 389 17.70 0.15 0.99
C ALA A 389 19.15 0.62 1.19
N LYS A 390 20.08 -0.02 0.47
CA LYS A 390 21.51 0.33 0.48
C LYS A 390 21.75 1.81 0.18
N ILE A 391 20.89 2.41 -0.66
CA ILE A 391 20.97 3.80 -1.10
C ILE A 391 19.55 4.38 -1.09
N PHE A 392 19.28 5.28 -0.16
CA PHE A 392 18.00 6.00 -0.03
C PHE A 392 18.25 7.50 0.19
N PRO A 393 17.55 8.40 -0.51
CA PRO A 393 17.77 9.84 -0.36
C PRO A 393 17.19 10.35 0.97
N ASP A 394 18.02 10.99 1.79
CA ASP A 394 17.62 11.59 3.09
C ASP A 394 16.73 10.66 3.94
N SER A 395 17.27 9.47 4.27
CA SER A 395 16.50 8.43 4.98
C SER A 395 15.86 8.95 6.26
N ALA A 396 16.50 9.86 7.00
CA ALA A 396 15.94 10.44 8.22
C ALA A 396 14.61 11.14 7.97
N ARG A 397 14.55 12.07 7.01
CA ARG A 397 13.33 12.82 6.70
C ARG A 397 12.16 11.90 6.36
N TYR A 398 12.38 10.96 5.43
CA TYR A 398 11.30 10.09 4.96
C TYR A 398 10.92 9.05 6.03
N ARG A 399 11.88 8.58 6.84
CA ARG A 399 11.60 7.75 8.02
C ARG A 399 10.68 8.48 8.99
N HIS A 400 10.94 9.74 9.32
CA HIS A 400 10.09 10.53 10.22
C HIS A 400 8.65 10.67 9.72
N LEU A 401 8.45 10.82 8.40
CA LEU A 401 7.11 10.83 7.80
C LEU A 401 6.37 9.49 8.02
N VAL A 402 7.06 8.37 7.80
CA VAL A 402 6.47 7.03 8.05
C VAL A 402 6.18 6.83 9.53
N LEU A 403 7.09 7.23 10.42
CA LEU A 403 6.89 7.11 11.87
C LEU A 403 5.69 7.91 12.36
N GLY A 404 5.41 9.07 11.75
CA GLY A 404 4.20 9.83 12.03
C GLY A 404 2.93 9.04 11.73
N GLU A 405 2.86 8.43 10.55
CA GLU A 405 1.73 7.58 10.14
C GLU A 405 1.62 6.31 10.98
N LEU A 406 2.75 5.69 11.34
CA LEU A 406 2.78 4.52 12.24
C LEU A 406 2.35 4.89 13.66
N GLY A 407 2.73 6.06 14.17
CA GLY A 407 2.25 6.58 15.45
C GLY A 407 0.74 6.73 15.44
N ASN A 408 0.20 7.44 14.45
CA ASN A 408 -1.24 7.60 14.28
C ASN A 408 -1.97 6.24 14.18
N THR A 409 -1.43 5.32 13.39
CA THR A 409 -2.01 3.98 13.21
C THR A 409 -1.99 3.16 14.51
N ASN A 410 -0.90 3.18 15.27
CA ASN A 410 -0.82 2.49 16.57
C ASN A 410 -1.82 3.08 17.57
N ARG A 411 -2.00 4.40 17.58
CA ARG A 411 -3.03 5.06 18.39
C ARG A 411 -4.44 4.58 18.04
N ARG A 412 -4.76 4.40 16.75
CA ARG A 412 -6.07 3.85 16.30
C ARG A 412 -6.26 2.36 16.64
N PHE A 413 -5.20 1.67 17.03
CA PHE A 413 -5.24 0.31 17.58
C PHE A 413 -5.17 0.28 19.11
N GLY A 414 -5.41 1.41 19.79
CA GLY A 414 -5.30 1.49 21.26
C GLY A 414 -3.88 1.28 21.81
N ARG A 415 -2.85 1.15 20.96
CA ARG A 415 -1.45 0.90 21.35
C ARG A 415 -0.77 2.20 21.72
N TYR A 416 -1.27 2.86 22.75
CA TYR A 416 -0.86 4.23 23.09
C TYR A 416 0.60 4.34 23.51
N GLU A 417 1.12 3.40 24.30
CA GLU A 417 2.54 3.42 24.68
C GLU A 417 3.45 3.28 23.45
N ARG A 418 3.13 2.33 22.55
CA ARG A 418 3.89 2.17 21.31
C ARG A 418 3.81 3.41 20.41
N SER A 419 2.62 3.99 20.29
CA SER A 419 2.42 5.23 19.55
C SER A 419 3.23 6.38 20.16
N LYS A 420 3.25 6.50 21.48
CA LYS A 420 3.99 7.53 22.20
C LYS A 420 5.49 7.38 21.96
N GLU A 421 6.04 6.19 22.15
CA GLU A 421 7.46 5.89 21.91
C GLU A 421 7.91 6.28 20.50
N ILE A 422 7.13 5.86 19.48
CA ILE A 422 7.42 6.14 18.07
C ILE A 422 7.43 7.66 17.81
N LEU A 423 6.42 8.38 18.32
CA LEU A 423 6.28 9.81 18.10
C LEU A 423 7.32 10.63 18.87
N GLU A 424 7.60 10.27 20.13
CA GLU A 424 8.64 10.91 20.95
C GLU A 424 10.01 10.78 20.29
N GLN A 425 10.37 9.56 19.88
CA GLN A 425 11.63 9.31 19.16
C GLN A 425 11.73 10.16 17.89
N ALA A 426 10.68 10.18 17.06
CA ALA A 426 10.68 10.98 15.83
C ALA A 426 10.83 12.48 16.13
N ILE A 427 10.11 13.01 17.13
CA ILE A 427 10.16 14.43 17.49
C ILE A 427 11.53 14.85 18.03
N GLU A 428 12.19 13.99 18.82
CA GLU A 428 13.53 14.24 19.37
C GLU A 428 14.60 14.31 18.28
N GLU A 429 14.49 13.49 17.24
CA GLU A 429 15.42 13.45 16.11
C GLU A 429 15.20 14.61 15.12
N MET A 430 14.10 15.35 15.21
CA MET A 430 13.71 16.38 14.24
C MET A 430 14.02 17.81 14.70
N GLY A 431 14.50 18.66 13.79
CA GLY A 431 14.52 20.12 13.99
C GLY A 431 13.12 20.76 13.90
N PRO A 432 12.99 22.08 14.14
CA PRO A 432 11.76 22.83 13.92
C PRO A 432 11.28 22.68 12.47
N SER A 433 10.08 22.15 12.27
CA SER A 433 9.50 21.90 10.94
C SER A 433 7.98 21.72 11.02
N LEU A 434 7.28 21.87 9.90
CA LEU A 434 5.83 21.61 9.81
C LEU A 434 5.51 20.17 10.22
N GLN A 435 6.36 19.22 9.83
CA GLN A 435 6.23 17.81 10.18
C GLN A 435 6.31 17.61 11.71
N ARG A 436 7.28 18.27 12.39
CA ARG A 436 7.40 18.19 13.85
C ARG A 436 6.16 18.75 14.56
N VAL A 437 5.53 19.79 14.01
CA VAL A 437 4.26 20.36 14.51
C VAL A 437 3.12 19.34 14.39
N GLU A 438 3.02 18.64 13.27
CA GLU A 438 2.02 17.59 13.06
C GLU A 438 2.22 16.42 14.04
N LEU A 439 3.45 15.92 14.20
CA LEU A 439 3.74 14.81 15.13
C LEU A 439 3.49 15.19 16.58
N SER A 440 3.83 16.41 16.98
CA SER A 440 3.55 16.93 18.33
C SER A 440 2.04 16.98 18.60
N GLY A 441 1.25 17.32 17.59
CA GLY A 441 -0.21 17.28 17.65
C GLY A 441 -0.75 15.87 17.82
N GLU A 442 -0.23 14.89 17.08
CA GLU A 442 -0.58 13.48 17.27
C GLU A 442 -0.23 12.98 18.67
N LEU A 443 0.97 13.29 19.15
CA LEU A 443 1.43 12.92 20.49
C LEU A 443 0.51 13.53 21.57
N GLY A 444 0.06 14.78 21.39
CA GLY A 444 -0.94 15.40 22.26
C GLY A 444 -2.26 14.61 22.30
N VAL A 445 -2.71 14.08 21.16
CA VAL A 445 -3.90 13.21 21.11
C VAL A 445 -3.65 11.92 21.87
N VAL A 446 -2.49 11.28 21.69
CA VAL A 446 -2.10 10.08 22.46
C VAL A 446 -2.16 10.34 23.96
N TYR A 447 -1.54 11.42 24.45
CA TYR A 447 -1.59 11.80 25.86
C TYR A 447 -3.01 12.00 26.37
N ARG A 448 -3.90 12.59 25.57
CA ARG A 448 -5.31 12.78 25.93
C ARG A 448 -6.04 11.44 26.10
N HIS A 449 -5.84 10.48 25.19
CA HIS A 449 -6.44 9.14 25.32
C HIS A 449 -5.87 8.36 26.52
N MET A 450 -4.61 8.61 26.90
CA MET A 450 -3.99 8.11 28.13
C MET A 450 -4.42 8.87 29.40
N ASN A 451 -5.39 9.79 29.31
CA ASN A 451 -5.86 10.65 30.40
C ASN A 451 -4.77 11.58 31.02
N ARG A 452 -3.65 11.79 30.31
CA ARG A 452 -2.58 12.72 30.70
C ARG A 452 -2.88 14.14 30.21
N LEU A 453 -3.97 14.72 30.73
CA LEU A 453 -4.54 15.97 30.20
C LEU A 453 -3.59 17.17 30.27
N ALA A 454 -2.71 17.25 31.28
CA ALA A 454 -1.72 18.32 31.41
C ALA A 454 -0.65 18.26 30.31
N ASP A 455 -0.17 17.06 29.97
CA ASP A 455 0.81 16.85 28.90
C ASP A 455 0.17 17.07 27.53
N ALA A 456 -1.06 16.58 27.33
CA ALA A 456 -1.84 16.83 26.13
C ALA A 456 -2.02 18.34 25.88
N LYS A 457 -2.42 19.10 26.90
CA LYS A 457 -2.59 20.56 26.81
C LYS A 457 -1.28 21.26 26.44
N ARG A 458 -0.15 20.86 27.04
CA ARG A 458 1.18 21.41 26.71
C ARG A 458 1.56 21.13 25.25
N ALA A 459 1.35 19.90 24.80
CA ALA A 459 1.63 19.50 23.42
C ALA A 459 0.77 20.28 22.40
N PHE A 460 -0.54 20.42 22.65
CA PHE A 460 -1.42 21.20 21.78
C PHE A 460 -1.12 22.69 21.81
N GLN A 461 -0.73 23.25 22.95
CA GLN A 461 -0.34 24.66 23.05
C GLN A 461 0.92 24.93 22.23
N ASN A 462 1.96 24.09 22.39
CA ASN A 462 3.18 24.16 21.60
C ASN A 462 2.89 24.01 20.09
N GLN A 463 1.99 23.09 19.73
CA GLN A 463 1.53 22.92 18.35
C GLN A 463 0.90 24.22 17.81
N TYR A 464 -0.03 24.82 18.56
CA TYR A 464 -0.72 26.05 18.15
C TYR A 464 0.26 27.22 18.00
N ASP A 465 1.13 27.43 18.99
CA ASP A 465 2.08 28.56 18.99
C ASP A 465 3.09 28.44 17.84
N THR A 466 3.63 27.24 17.62
CA THR A 466 4.56 26.99 16.51
C THR A 466 3.85 27.12 15.16
N ALA A 467 2.64 26.56 15.03
CA ALA A 467 1.85 26.68 13.80
C ALA A 467 1.52 28.14 13.48
N LYS A 468 1.21 28.95 14.49
CA LYS A 468 0.96 30.39 14.34
C LYS A 468 2.19 31.15 13.87
N GLN A 469 3.37 30.84 14.42
CA GLN A 469 4.64 31.42 13.96
C GLN A 469 4.95 31.06 12.50
N LEU A 470 4.64 29.83 12.09
CA LEU A 470 4.83 29.33 10.73
C LEU A 470 3.68 29.69 9.77
N GLN A 471 2.67 30.43 10.23
CA GLN A 471 1.45 30.74 9.47
C GLN A 471 0.76 29.48 8.91
N PHE A 472 0.80 28.38 9.66
CA PHE A 472 0.27 27.08 9.26
C PHE A 472 -1.15 26.86 9.80
N GLU A 473 -2.11 27.51 9.15
CA GLU A 473 -3.52 27.59 9.57
C GLU A 473 -4.16 26.20 9.83
N ARG A 474 -3.80 25.20 9.04
CA ARG A 474 -4.26 23.81 9.17
C ARG A 474 -3.91 23.21 10.54
N ALA A 475 -2.65 23.32 10.95
CA ALA A 475 -2.23 22.83 12.27
C ALA A 475 -2.83 23.67 13.40
N MET A 476 -3.04 24.98 13.19
CA MET A 476 -3.73 25.84 14.17
C MET A 476 -5.16 25.39 14.42
N CYS A 477 -5.95 25.15 13.35
CA CYS A 477 -7.33 24.66 13.42
C CYS A 477 -7.41 23.34 14.22
N ARG A 478 -6.49 22.41 13.94
CA ARG A 478 -6.43 21.14 14.66
C ARG A 478 -6.09 21.35 16.14
N ALA A 479 -5.05 22.14 16.43
CA ALA A 479 -4.55 22.36 17.78
C ALA A 479 -5.58 23.06 18.68
N ILE A 480 -6.24 24.12 18.20
CA ILE A 480 -7.22 24.87 19.00
C ILE A 480 -8.43 24.01 19.36
N GLY A 481 -8.88 23.16 18.44
CA GLY A 481 -9.96 22.21 18.72
C GLY A 481 -9.59 21.11 19.72
N ASN A 482 -8.32 20.74 19.78
CA ASN A 482 -7.82 19.77 20.76
C ASN A 482 -7.58 20.41 22.13
N LEU A 483 -7.12 21.67 22.17
CA LEU A 483 -7.10 22.49 23.39
C LEU A 483 -8.50 22.63 23.98
N GLY A 484 -9.50 22.88 23.14
CA GLY A 484 -10.91 22.95 23.55
C GLY A 484 -11.36 21.68 24.26
N MET A 485 -11.06 20.50 23.71
CA MET A 485 -11.39 19.23 24.37
C MET A 485 -10.61 18.98 25.64
N ALA A 486 -9.31 19.31 25.70
CA ALA A 486 -8.55 19.17 26.92
C ALA A 486 -9.12 20.06 28.05
N ASN A 487 -9.53 21.29 27.71
CA ASN A 487 -10.17 22.19 28.68
C ASN A 487 -11.58 21.73 29.09
N TYR A 488 -12.38 21.17 28.16
CA TYR A 488 -13.66 20.54 28.48
C TYR A 488 -13.48 19.37 29.45
N GLN A 489 -12.53 18.47 29.21
CA GLN A 489 -12.28 17.34 30.10
C GLN A 489 -11.81 17.81 31.49
N LEU A 490 -10.95 18.84 31.54
CA LEU A 490 -10.52 19.45 32.79
C LEU A 490 -11.66 20.16 33.54
N SER A 491 -12.60 20.82 32.83
CA SER A 491 -13.77 21.44 33.47
C SER A 491 -14.67 20.40 34.10
N ARG A 492 -14.88 19.25 33.44
CA ARG A 492 -15.64 18.13 34.00
C ARG A 492 -14.97 17.49 35.21
N GLN A 493 -13.65 17.42 35.25
CA GLN A 493 -12.90 16.88 36.40
C GLN A 493 -12.89 17.81 37.61
N LYS A 494 -12.89 19.14 37.37
CA LYS A 494 -12.73 20.16 38.42
C LYS A 494 -14.00 20.94 38.75
N ASP A 495 -15.08 20.68 38.01
CA ASP A 495 -16.32 21.46 38.04
C ASP A 495 -16.06 22.97 37.84
N ASP A 496 -15.28 23.30 36.80
CA ASP A 496 -14.79 24.66 36.51
C ASP A 496 -15.49 25.27 35.29
N GLU A 497 -16.46 26.13 35.55
CA GLU A 497 -17.26 26.80 34.50
C GLU A 497 -16.40 27.68 33.58
N ALA A 498 -15.35 28.33 34.10
CA ALA A 498 -14.48 29.18 33.28
C ALA A 498 -13.70 28.36 32.24
N LEU A 499 -13.31 27.13 32.59
CA LEU A 499 -12.71 26.20 31.65
C LEU A 499 -13.72 25.69 30.61
N LEU A 500 -14.99 25.50 30.99
CA LEU A 500 -16.06 25.14 30.05
C LEU A 500 -16.32 26.27 29.04
N GLU A 501 -16.42 27.52 29.48
CA GLU A 501 -16.54 28.67 28.59
C GLU A 501 -15.34 28.82 27.64
N LEU A 502 -14.14 28.58 28.14
CA LEU A 502 -12.93 28.59 27.31
C LEU A 502 -12.97 27.48 26.25
N ALA A 503 -13.40 26.28 26.61
CA ALA A 503 -13.56 25.18 25.67
C ALA A 503 -14.55 25.52 24.54
N ILE A 504 -15.69 26.13 24.88
CA ILE A 504 -16.68 26.60 23.90
C ILE A 504 -16.03 27.61 22.94
N LYS A 505 -15.35 28.64 23.46
CA LYS A 505 -14.67 29.66 22.63
C LYS A 505 -13.68 29.03 21.64
N GLN A 506 -12.85 28.10 22.12
CA GLN A 506 -11.83 27.44 21.29
C GLN A 506 -12.44 26.52 20.22
N LEU A 507 -13.53 25.83 20.54
CA LEU A 507 -14.21 24.97 19.57
C LEU A 507 -15.03 25.77 18.54
N VAL A 508 -15.59 26.93 18.92
CA VAL A 508 -16.17 27.89 17.97
C VAL A 508 -15.09 28.42 17.02
N GLU A 509 -13.92 28.81 17.54
CA GLU A 509 -12.79 29.24 16.72
C GLU A 509 -12.35 28.13 15.74
N ARG A 510 -12.27 26.87 16.18
CA ARG A 510 -11.99 25.73 15.30
C ARG A 510 -12.96 25.68 14.11
N VAL A 511 -14.27 25.75 14.38
CA VAL A 511 -15.31 25.69 13.33
C VAL A 511 -15.18 26.86 12.36
N GLN A 512 -14.92 28.07 12.87
CA GLN A 512 -14.70 29.25 12.03
C GLN A 512 -13.47 29.12 11.12
N ILE A 513 -12.34 28.66 11.66
CA ILE A 513 -11.13 28.43 10.87
C ILE A 513 -11.36 27.34 9.82
N ALA A 514 -12.04 26.24 10.17
CA ALA A 514 -12.34 25.17 9.22
C ALA A 514 -13.20 25.66 8.04
N ARG A 515 -14.21 26.49 8.32
CA ARG A 515 -15.04 27.14 7.30
C ARG A 515 -14.22 28.11 6.44
N HIS A 516 -13.37 28.93 7.05
CA HIS A 516 -12.48 29.85 6.33
C HIS A 516 -11.52 29.12 5.39
N ILE A 517 -10.90 28.04 5.86
CA ILE A 517 -10.04 27.18 5.03
C ILE A 517 -10.84 26.69 3.82
N LYS A 518 -12.06 26.18 4.02
CA LYS A 518 -12.94 25.65 2.97
C LYS A 518 -13.28 26.71 1.91
N ASP A 519 -13.63 27.92 2.34
CA ASP A 519 -14.01 29.02 1.45
C ASP A 519 -12.82 29.50 0.59
N ASN A 520 -11.60 29.38 1.11
CA ASN A 520 -10.37 29.81 0.42
C ASN A 520 -9.72 28.73 -0.46
N ILE A 521 -10.22 27.49 -0.52
CA ILE A 521 -9.59 26.42 -1.33
C ILE A 521 -9.57 26.79 -2.81
N GLY A 522 -10.63 27.45 -3.30
CA GLY A 522 -10.77 27.82 -4.70
C GLY A 522 -9.68 28.80 -5.18
N SER A 523 -9.17 29.65 -4.29
CA SER A 523 -8.15 30.66 -4.61
C SER A 523 -6.71 30.14 -4.52
N GLN A 524 -6.49 28.90 -4.05
CA GLN A 524 -5.14 28.30 -4.00
C GLN A 524 -4.69 27.77 -5.37
N SER A 525 -3.42 27.98 -5.72
CA SER A 525 -2.77 27.44 -6.93
C SER A 525 -2.35 25.97 -6.74
N THR A 526 -3.31 25.12 -6.37
CA THR A 526 -3.11 23.67 -6.19
C THR A 526 -3.95 22.87 -7.18
N ASP A 527 -3.53 21.64 -7.48
CA ASP A 527 -4.24 20.76 -8.39
C ASP A 527 -5.62 20.33 -7.83
N SER A 528 -6.51 19.89 -8.72
CA SER A 528 -7.90 19.52 -8.36
C SER A 528 -7.98 18.41 -7.30
N ARG A 529 -7.05 17.43 -7.33
CA ARG A 529 -7.02 16.32 -6.38
C ARG A 529 -6.62 16.81 -4.99
N THR A 530 -5.59 17.65 -4.89
CA THR A 530 -5.17 18.29 -3.64
C THR A 530 -6.26 19.19 -3.08
N LYS A 531 -6.93 19.99 -3.94
CA LYS A 531 -8.09 20.80 -3.53
C LYS A 531 -9.23 19.97 -2.96
N SER A 532 -9.59 18.88 -3.64
CA SER A 532 -10.62 17.95 -3.17
C SER A 532 -10.23 17.34 -1.81
N GLN A 533 -8.97 16.94 -1.64
CA GLN A 533 -8.47 16.38 -0.38
C GLN A 533 -8.48 17.41 0.76
N LEU A 534 -8.05 18.65 0.49
CA LEU A 534 -8.11 19.74 1.46
C LEU A 534 -9.55 20.05 1.87
N ALA A 535 -10.48 20.03 0.91
CA ALA A 535 -11.90 20.27 1.19
C ALA A 535 -12.47 19.19 2.11
N LYS A 536 -12.21 17.92 1.82
CA LYS A 536 -12.60 16.80 2.67
C LYS A 536 -12.03 16.93 4.09
N THR A 537 -10.75 17.30 4.21
CA THR A 537 -10.09 17.51 5.51
C THR A 537 -10.72 18.68 6.29
N ALA A 538 -11.01 19.80 5.63
CA ALA A 538 -11.66 20.96 6.26
C ALA A 538 -13.08 20.61 6.72
N THR A 539 -13.87 19.92 5.88
CA THR A 539 -15.21 19.41 6.24
C THR A 539 -15.15 18.47 7.44
N MET A 540 -14.16 17.57 7.48
CA MET A 540 -13.95 16.68 8.63
C MET A 540 -13.65 17.48 9.91
N TRP A 541 -12.79 18.51 9.84
CA TRP A 541 -12.46 19.32 11.01
C TRP A 541 -13.64 20.14 11.51
N GLU A 542 -14.44 20.70 10.60
CA GLU A 542 -15.70 21.39 10.88
C GLU A 542 -16.67 20.44 11.61
N SER A 543 -16.92 19.26 11.03
CA SER A 543 -17.79 18.23 11.61
C SER A 543 -17.34 17.81 13.01
N ILE A 544 -16.05 17.53 13.21
CA ILE A 544 -15.49 17.18 14.53
C ILE A 544 -15.63 18.35 15.52
N GLY A 545 -15.47 19.59 15.06
CA GLY A 545 -15.65 20.78 15.89
C GLY A 545 -17.07 20.93 16.41
N LEU A 546 -18.05 20.80 15.52
CA LEU A 546 -19.48 20.85 15.84
C LEU A 546 -19.92 19.70 16.77
N ALA A 547 -19.42 18.49 16.52
CA ALA A 547 -19.64 17.32 17.39
C ALA A 547 -19.12 17.55 18.82
N ARG A 548 -17.96 18.20 18.95
CA ARG A 548 -17.37 18.52 20.26
C ARG A 548 -18.07 19.72 20.92
N LEU A 549 -18.56 20.69 20.14
CA LEU A 549 -19.38 21.80 20.67
C LEU A 549 -20.66 21.29 21.30
N SER A 550 -21.31 20.27 20.72
CA SER A 550 -22.53 19.72 21.32
C SER A 550 -22.30 19.17 22.72
N LEU A 551 -21.14 18.58 23.00
CA LEU A 551 -20.75 18.16 24.36
C LEU A 551 -20.67 19.34 25.33
N CYS A 552 -20.06 20.44 24.90
CA CYS A 552 -19.93 21.64 25.73
C CYS A 552 -21.28 22.31 25.96
N TYR A 553 -22.11 22.47 24.92
CA TYR A 553 -23.45 23.03 25.06
C TYR A 553 -24.34 22.19 25.96
N THR A 554 -24.27 20.86 25.84
CA THR A 554 -24.95 19.95 26.75
C THR A 554 -24.50 20.17 28.20
N ALA A 555 -23.20 20.25 28.45
CA ALA A 555 -22.66 20.45 29.79
C ALA A 555 -23.03 21.82 30.38
N HIS A 556 -23.20 22.83 29.52
CA HIS A 556 -23.63 24.18 29.90
C HIS A 556 -25.17 24.32 30.03
N GLY A 557 -25.94 23.27 29.74
CA GLY A 557 -27.42 23.26 29.84
C GLY A 557 -28.16 23.74 28.59
N ASN A 558 -27.45 23.97 27.47
CA ASN A 558 -28.01 24.48 26.21
C ASN A 558 -28.39 23.33 25.26
N ALA A 559 -29.51 22.66 25.55
CA ALA A 559 -29.94 21.46 24.82
C ALA A 559 -30.23 21.71 23.33
N LYS A 560 -30.83 22.85 22.99
CA LYS A 560 -31.19 23.18 21.60
C LYS A 560 -29.94 23.37 20.73
N GLU A 561 -28.99 24.17 21.21
CA GLU A 561 -27.71 24.41 20.55
C GLU A 561 -26.89 23.13 20.43
N ALA A 562 -26.96 22.24 21.44
CA ALA A 562 -26.31 20.93 21.38
C ALA A 562 -26.88 20.05 20.25
N ILE A 563 -28.21 19.98 20.12
CA ILE A 563 -28.87 19.21 19.06
C ILE A 563 -28.57 19.80 17.69
N GLU A 564 -28.64 21.13 17.54
CA GLU A 564 -28.35 21.83 16.27
C GLU A 564 -26.91 21.57 15.81
N ALA A 565 -25.92 21.77 16.70
CA ALA A 565 -24.52 21.52 16.39
C ALA A 565 -24.24 20.04 16.06
N ALA A 566 -24.80 19.10 16.82
CA ALA A 566 -24.59 17.67 16.57
C ALA A 566 -25.28 17.19 15.27
N SER A 567 -26.47 17.72 14.96
CA SER A 567 -27.19 17.44 13.72
C SER A 567 -26.42 17.96 12.50
N GLU A 568 -25.89 19.19 12.58
CA GLU A 568 -25.04 19.76 11.53
C GLU A 568 -23.76 18.92 11.33
N SER A 569 -23.11 18.52 12.44
CA SER A 569 -21.94 17.63 12.40
C SER A 569 -22.22 16.34 11.64
N LEU A 570 -23.34 15.67 11.94
CA LEU A 570 -23.74 14.43 11.29
C LEU A 570 -24.00 14.66 9.78
N GLY A 571 -24.69 15.75 9.43
CA GLY A 571 -24.94 16.14 8.03
C GLY A 571 -23.65 16.26 7.22
N LEU A 572 -22.61 16.90 7.77
CA LEU A 572 -21.30 17.00 7.14
C LEU A 572 -20.57 15.65 7.05
N SER A 573 -20.65 14.85 8.12
CA SER A 573 -19.93 13.57 8.21
C SER A 573 -20.45 12.49 7.24
N ASN A 574 -21.75 12.50 6.89
CA ASN A 574 -22.36 11.52 5.98
C ASN A 574 -21.75 11.52 4.57
N HIS A 575 -21.00 12.56 4.21
CA HIS A 575 -20.31 12.67 2.92
C HIS A 575 -18.82 12.28 3.00
N LEU A 576 -18.32 11.85 4.15
CA LEU A 576 -16.95 11.41 4.37
C LEU A 576 -16.80 9.89 4.17
N GLU A 577 -15.57 9.46 3.90
CA GLU A 577 -15.24 8.03 3.70
C GLU A 577 -14.94 7.29 5.02
N ASP A 578 -14.65 8.01 6.11
CA ASP A 578 -14.24 7.44 7.39
C ASP A 578 -15.47 7.03 8.23
N SER A 579 -15.74 5.73 8.32
CA SER A 579 -16.88 5.18 9.07
C SER A 579 -16.82 5.44 10.58
N THR A 580 -15.61 5.63 11.13
CA THR A 580 -15.43 5.92 12.56
C THR A 580 -15.82 7.37 12.87
N VAL A 581 -15.52 8.32 11.96
CA VAL A 581 -15.99 9.72 12.10
C VAL A 581 -17.52 9.77 12.04
N ILE A 582 -18.15 9.06 11.10
CA ILE A 582 -19.61 8.98 10.99
C ILE A 582 -20.22 8.41 12.27
N ALA A 583 -19.66 7.31 12.79
CA ALA A 583 -20.10 6.68 14.03
C ALA A 583 -20.01 7.65 15.22
N MET A 584 -18.92 8.40 15.37
CA MET A 584 -18.77 9.39 16.42
C MET A 584 -19.75 10.57 16.26
N SER A 585 -20.00 11.06 15.05
CA SER A 585 -21.01 12.10 14.83
C SER A 585 -22.43 11.60 15.17
N ARG A 586 -22.75 10.34 14.84
CA ARG A 586 -24.00 9.69 15.28
C ARG A 586 -24.09 9.57 16.79
N PHE A 587 -22.99 9.21 17.46
CA PHE A 587 -22.92 9.17 18.92
C PHE A 587 -23.30 10.53 19.51
N PHE A 588 -22.64 11.62 19.10
CA PHE A 588 -22.89 12.94 19.67
C PHE A 588 -24.31 13.45 19.38
N TYR A 589 -24.86 13.15 18.19
CA TYR A 589 -26.23 13.50 17.88
C TYR A 589 -27.24 12.68 18.68
N GLY A 590 -27.07 11.36 18.76
CA GLY A 590 -27.90 10.49 19.58
C GLY A 590 -27.84 10.87 21.06
N ARG A 591 -26.65 11.24 21.57
CA ARG A 591 -26.46 11.70 22.94
C ARG A 591 -27.20 13.00 23.24
N ALA A 592 -27.11 14.01 22.34
CA ALA A 592 -27.85 15.25 22.50
C ALA A 592 -29.37 15.02 22.51
N LEU A 593 -29.87 14.14 21.64
CA LEU A 593 -31.27 13.72 21.62
C LEU A 593 -31.69 12.99 22.91
N LEU A 594 -30.83 12.10 23.41
CA LEU A 594 -31.09 11.33 24.63
C LEU A 594 -31.24 12.25 25.84
N LEU A 595 -30.35 13.24 25.97
CA LEU A 595 -30.37 14.19 27.09
C LEU A 595 -31.53 15.19 27.00
N ASP A 596 -32.09 15.39 25.81
CA ASP A 596 -33.35 16.10 25.57
C ASP A 596 -34.60 15.20 25.76
N GLY A 597 -34.42 13.93 26.12
CA GLY A 597 -35.51 12.98 26.38
C GLY A 597 -36.05 12.23 25.15
N GLN A 598 -35.43 12.40 23.98
CA GLN A 598 -35.85 11.77 22.71
C GLN A 598 -35.22 10.37 22.51
N VAL A 599 -35.50 9.45 23.43
CA VAL A 599 -34.86 8.12 23.53
C VAL A 599 -34.93 7.30 22.23
N ASP A 600 -36.09 7.19 21.59
CA ASP A 600 -36.26 6.38 20.37
C ASP A 600 -35.42 6.92 19.19
N LYS A 601 -35.28 8.25 19.09
CA LYS A 601 -34.45 8.86 18.05
C LYS A 601 -32.97 8.66 18.35
N ALA A 602 -32.58 8.70 19.62
CA ALA A 602 -31.22 8.43 20.05
C ALA A 602 -30.79 6.99 19.71
N LEU A 603 -31.62 5.99 20.03
CA LEU A 603 -31.35 4.58 19.73
C LEU A 603 -31.15 4.31 18.23
N LYS A 604 -31.89 5.00 17.35
CA LYS A 604 -31.69 4.91 15.89
C LYS A 604 -30.31 5.41 15.45
N GLN A 605 -29.73 6.37 16.17
CA GLN A 605 -28.37 6.84 15.89
C GLN A 605 -27.32 5.86 16.43
N PHE A 606 -27.60 5.19 17.54
CA PHE A 606 -26.69 4.24 18.17
C PHE A 606 -26.63 2.88 17.47
N ASN A 607 -27.68 2.49 16.74
CA ASN A 607 -27.80 1.18 16.10
C ASN A 607 -27.93 1.28 14.57
N PRO A 608 -26.98 1.93 13.86
CA PRO A 608 -27.03 1.96 12.41
C PRO A 608 -26.73 0.55 11.85
N PRO A 609 -27.49 0.05 10.85
CA PRO A 609 -27.29 -1.29 10.32
C PRO A 609 -26.03 -1.37 9.43
N LYS A 610 -25.27 -2.47 9.59
CA LYS A 610 -24.15 -2.87 8.70
C LYS A 610 -23.08 -1.78 8.47
N MET A 611 -22.77 -1.01 9.52
CA MET A 611 -21.70 -0.01 9.51
C MET A 611 -21.10 0.13 10.91
N CYS A 612 -19.94 0.79 11.01
CA CYS A 612 -19.33 1.11 12.29
C CYS A 612 -20.34 1.82 13.22
N THR A 613 -20.66 1.20 14.36
CA THR A 613 -21.57 1.79 15.36
C THR A 613 -20.81 2.70 16.32
N PRO A 614 -21.51 3.61 17.04
CA PRO A 614 -20.94 4.32 18.19
C PRO A 614 -20.20 3.43 19.19
N ALA A 615 -20.77 2.27 19.56
CA ALA A 615 -20.11 1.35 20.49
C ALA A 615 -18.77 0.83 19.91
N ILE A 616 -18.77 0.42 18.65
CA ILE A 616 -17.56 -0.02 17.94
C ILE A 616 -16.50 1.10 17.89
N ALA A 617 -16.90 2.33 17.52
CA ALA A 617 -15.99 3.47 17.40
C ALA A 617 -15.34 3.84 18.75
N LEU A 618 -16.09 3.78 19.84
CA LEU A 618 -15.57 4.02 21.20
C LEU A 618 -14.57 2.93 21.61
N CYS A 619 -14.86 1.67 21.28
CA CYS A 619 -13.97 0.53 21.55
C CYS A 619 -12.72 0.51 20.67
N LYS A 620 -12.74 1.09 19.45
CA LYS A 620 -11.56 1.24 18.57
C LYS A 620 -10.46 2.09 19.24
N GLU A 621 -10.83 3.10 20.01
CA GLU A 621 -9.91 4.03 20.67
C GLU A 621 -10.22 4.18 22.16
N PRO A 622 -9.96 3.15 22.98
CA PRO A 622 -10.36 3.13 24.39
C PRO A 622 -9.75 4.30 25.16
N SER A 623 -10.53 4.92 26.03
CA SER A 623 -10.07 5.97 26.94
C SER A 623 -11.07 6.09 28.08
N GLU A 624 -10.70 6.72 29.19
CA GLU A 624 -11.65 6.95 30.29
C GLU A 624 -12.89 7.74 29.82
N GLU A 625 -12.70 8.71 28.91
CA GLU A 625 -13.79 9.46 28.28
C GLU A 625 -14.71 8.51 27.49
N HIS A 626 -14.14 7.68 26.62
CA HIS A 626 -14.92 6.76 25.81
C HIS A 626 -15.61 5.67 26.63
N GLN A 627 -15.03 5.23 27.74
CA GLN A 627 -15.65 4.29 28.67
C GLN A 627 -16.91 4.89 29.33
N GLN A 628 -16.91 6.19 29.64
CA GLN A 628 -18.10 6.88 30.13
C GLN A 628 -19.20 6.92 29.07
N TYR A 629 -18.84 7.27 27.84
CA TYR A 629 -19.76 7.27 26.69
C TYR A 629 -20.32 5.87 26.37
N LEU A 630 -19.47 4.84 26.45
CA LEU A 630 -19.89 3.46 26.25
C LEU A 630 -20.87 3.01 27.32
N ARG A 631 -20.69 3.44 28.58
CA ARG A 631 -21.66 3.20 29.65
C ARG A 631 -23.01 3.84 29.36
N GLU A 632 -23.03 5.09 28.88
CA GLU A 632 -24.29 5.75 28.46
C GLU A 632 -25.03 4.93 27.37
N LEU A 633 -24.28 4.34 26.43
CA LEU A 633 -24.85 3.45 25.39
C LEU A 633 -25.40 2.14 25.97
N VAL A 634 -24.71 1.54 26.93
CA VAL A 634 -25.18 0.33 27.63
C VAL A 634 -26.46 0.62 28.43
N ASP A 635 -26.51 1.78 29.09
CA ASP A 635 -27.64 2.18 29.94
C ASP A 635 -28.92 2.45 29.14
N VAL A 636 -28.80 3.04 27.95
CA VAL A 636 -29.95 3.27 27.06
C VAL A 636 -30.35 2.01 26.26
N GLY A 637 -29.55 0.94 26.29
CA GLY A 637 -29.85 -0.31 25.58
C GLY A 637 -29.44 -0.32 24.10
N ALA A 638 -28.35 0.39 23.75
CA ALA A 638 -27.75 0.29 22.43
C ALA A 638 -27.29 -1.15 22.12
N ASP A 639 -27.19 -1.48 20.84
CA ASP A 639 -26.84 -2.82 20.39
C ASP A 639 -25.34 -3.05 20.34
N MET A 640 -24.88 -3.97 21.19
CA MET A 640 -23.46 -4.31 21.32
C MET A 640 -23.02 -5.44 20.38
N ASP A 641 -23.96 -6.13 19.72
CA ASP A 641 -23.69 -7.32 18.88
C ASP A 641 -23.65 -6.98 17.38
N LEU A 642 -23.77 -5.70 17.02
CA LEU A 642 -23.64 -5.23 15.64
C LEU A 642 -22.18 -5.31 15.18
N VAL A 643 -22.01 -5.64 13.91
CA VAL A 643 -20.70 -5.70 13.24
C VAL A 643 -20.49 -4.52 12.30
N ASP A 644 -19.26 -4.07 12.20
CA ASP A 644 -18.84 -3.06 11.22
C ASP A 644 -18.60 -3.64 9.82
N GLU A 645 -18.11 -2.81 8.91
CA GLU A 645 -17.84 -3.18 7.52
C GLU A 645 -16.73 -4.26 7.41
N GLN A 646 -15.91 -4.41 8.46
CA GLN A 646 -14.88 -5.44 8.58
C GLN A 646 -15.39 -6.68 9.34
N GLY A 647 -16.66 -6.72 9.73
CA GLY A 647 -17.26 -7.86 10.44
C GLY A 647 -16.84 -7.97 11.90
N TYR A 648 -16.38 -6.88 12.53
CA TYR A 648 -15.98 -6.85 13.93
C TYR A 648 -17.02 -6.15 14.80
N THR A 649 -17.22 -6.66 16.00
CA THR A 649 -18.11 -6.12 17.04
C THR A 649 -17.38 -5.14 17.96
N ALA A 650 -18.13 -4.47 18.84
CA ALA A 650 -17.52 -3.68 19.92
C ALA A 650 -16.65 -4.55 20.85
N LEU A 651 -17.05 -5.81 21.08
CA LEU A 651 -16.30 -6.75 21.91
C LEU A 651 -14.94 -7.10 21.28
N ASP A 652 -14.91 -7.31 19.97
CA ASP A 652 -13.66 -7.59 19.24
C ASP A 652 -12.64 -6.48 19.45
N TYR A 653 -13.05 -5.22 19.27
CA TYR A 653 -12.13 -4.09 19.44
C TYR A 653 -11.70 -3.88 20.89
N ALA A 654 -12.59 -4.09 21.87
CA ALA A 654 -12.21 -4.04 23.28
C ALA A 654 -11.12 -5.08 23.61
N VAL A 655 -11.28 -6.31 23.11
CA VAL A 655 -10.31 -7.40 23.28
C VAL A 655 -9.00 -7.13 22.52
N PHE A 656 -9.07 -6.65 21.28
CA PHE A 656 -7.90 -6.31 20.46
C PHE A 656 -7.02 -5.28 21.14
N ASN A 657 -7.64 -4.30 21.78
CA ASN A 657 -6.95 -3.21 22.47
C ASN A 657 -6.52 -3.59 23.89
N GLY A 658 -6.99 -4.74 24.41
CA GLY A 658 -6.72 -5.17 25.78
C GLY A 658 -7.37 -4.28 26.84
N ASP A 659 -8.46 -3.59 26.51
CA ASP A 659 -9.17 -2.71 27.45
C ASP A 659 -10.26 -3.48 28.20
N GLU A 660 -9.87 -4.10 29.32
CA GLU A 660 -10.76 -4.91 30.17
C GLU A 660 -12.00 -4.14 30.65
N LYS A 661 -11.91 -2.81 30.81
CA LYS A 661 -13.06 -1.99 31.23
C LYS A 661 -14.10 -1.86 30.14
N SER A 662 -13.66 -1.58 28.91
CA SER A 662 -14.58 -1.55 27.76
C SER A 662 -15.15 -2.94 27.48
N GLU A 663 -14.33 -3.99 27.60
CA GLU A 663 -14.76 -5.38 27.46
C GLU A 663 -15.89 -5.70 28.47
N ALA A 664 -15.71 -5.35 29.74
CA ALA A 664 -16.73 -5.54 30.76
C ALA A 664 -18.04 -4.79 30.47
N LEU A 665 -17.96 -3.53 30.00
CA LEU A 665 -19.14 -2.74 29.63
C LEU A 665 -19.89 -3.35 28.44
N VAL A 666 -19.16 -3.81 27.41
CA VAL A 666 -19.78 -4.47 26.25
C VAL A 666 -20.47 -5.77 26.66
N LEU A 667 -19.81 -6.60 27.47
CA LEU A 667 -20.40 -7.84 28.00
C LEU A 667 -21.64 -7.57 28.86
N GLU A 668 -21.64 -6.50 29.65
CA GLU A 668 -22.83 -6.05 30.39
C GLU A 668 -23.99 -5.70 29.44
N GLY A 669 -23.72 -4.92 28.38
CA GLY A 669 -24.71 -4.58 27.37
C GLY A 669 -25.28 -5.80 26.64
N LEU A 670 -24.42 -6.78 26.29
CA LEU A 670 -24.82 -8.05 25.71
C LEU A 670 -25.69 -8.86 26.67
N ARG A 671 -25.30 -8.97 27.94
CA ARG A 671 -26.05 -9.69 29.00
C ARG A 671 -27.48 -9.19 29.11
N ARG A 672 -27.72 -7.88 28.97
CA ARG A 672 -29.07 -7.28 29.04
C ARG A 672 -30.00 -7.70 27.89
N LYS A 673 -29.47 -8.19 26.76
CA LYS A 673 -30.24 -8.60 25.58
C LYS A 673 -30.36 -10.10 25.38
N LEU A 674 -29.38 -10.87 25.85
CA LEU A 674 -29.35 -12.32 25.65
C LEU A 674 -30.46 -13.02 26.46
N THR A 675 -30.93 -14.16 25.92
CA THR A 675 -31.90 -15.05 26.58
C THR A 675 -31.37 -16.48 26.52
N GLY A 676 -31.73 -17.33 27.48
CA GLY A 676 -31.22 -18.71 27.56
C GLY A 676 -29.98 -18.83 28.45
N ASP A 677 -28.98 -19.62 28.03
CA ASP A 677 -27.72 -19.79 28.74
C ASP A 677 -26.76 -18.62 28.47
N ILE A 678 -27.02 -17.51 29.16
CA ILE A 678 -26.35 -16.24 28.92
C ILE A 678 -24.83 -16.34 29.17
N GLU A 679 -24.39 -17.04 30.21
CA GLU A 679 -22.97 -17.10 30.56
C GLU A 679 -22.17 -17.92 29.54
N HIS A 680 -22.70 -19.07 29.09
CA HIS A 680 -22.07 -19.84 28.01
C HIS A 680 -21.94 -19.01 26.72
N GLU A 681 -22.99 -18.29 26.36
CA GLU A 681 -23.07 -17.48 25.13
C GLU A 681 -22.13 -16.25 25.15
N LEU A 682 -21.91 -15.66 26.33
CA LEU A 682 -20.92 -14.61 26.54
C LEU A 682 -19.48 -15.17 26.51
N GLU A 683 -19.25 -16.32 27.15
CA GLU A 683 -17.94 -16.99 27.14
C GLU A 683 -17.51 -17.37 25.71
N GLU A 684 -18.43 -17.88 24.89
CA GLU A 684 -18.16 -18.18 23.47
C GLU A 684 -17.78 -16.93 22.67
N ARG A 685 -18.56 -15.83 22.77
CA ARG A 685 -18.21 -14.57 22.09
C ARG A 685 -16.84 -14.04 22.50
N GLN A 686 -16.53 -14.09 23.79
CA GLN A 686 -15.26 -13.64 24.33
C GLN A 686 -14.11 -14.54 23.86
N ARG A 687 -14.32 -15.86 23.80
CA ARG A 687 -13.39 -16.85 23.26
C ARG A 687 -13.09 -16.56 21.78
N GLU A 688 -14.11 -16.32 20.98
CA GLU A 688 -13.93 -16.00 19.56
C GLU A 688 -13.20 -14.68 19.33
N ALA A 689 -13.52 -13.63 20.09
CA ALA A 689 -12.83 -12.35 20.01
C ALA A 689 -11.32 -12.49 20.33
N ARG A 690 -10.98 -13.29 21.35
CA ARG A 690 -9.59 -13.61 21.70
C ARG A 690 -8.89 -14.44 20.62
N ILE A 691 -9.57 -15.40 20.00
CA ILE A 691 -9.03 -16.15 18.85
C ILE A 691 -8.75 -15.20 17.67
N ARG A 692 -9.68 -14.30 17.33
CA ARG A 692 -9.47 -13.30 16.26
C ARG A 692 -8.28 -12.38 16.56
N LYS A 693 -8.10 -11.97 17.82
CA LYS A 693 -6.92 -11.21 18.28
C LYS A 693 -5.64 -12.00 18.01
N GLY A 694 -5.61 -13.26 18.45
CA GLY A 694 -4.44 -14.12 18.31
C GLY A 694 -4.04 -14.34 16.87
N TYR A 695 -5.00 -14.54 15.95
CA TYR A 695 -4.71 -14.60 14.52
C TYR A 695 -4.06 -13.32 14.01
N ARG A 696 -4.60 -12.16 14.38
CA ARG A 696 -4.06 -10.86 13.96
C ARG A 696 -2.61 -10.69 14.45
N GLU A 697 -2.35 -10.96 15.73
CA GLU A 697 -1.02 -10.81 16.32
C GLU A 697 -0.01 -11.82 15.75
N LEU A 698 -0.37 -13.10 15.68
CA LEU A 698 0.53 -14.14 15.19
C LEU A 698 0.79 -14.01 13.68
N PHE A 699 -0.23 -13.81 12.85
CA PHE A 699 -0.01 -13.65 11.41
C PHE A 699 0.75 -12.37 11.08
N GLN A 700 0.27 -11.23 11.57
CA GLN A 700 0.77 -9.94 11.09
C GLN A 700 2.05 -9.52 11.78
N GLU A 701 2.23 -9.85 13.06
CA GLU A 701 3.36 -9.34 13.86
C GLU A 701 4.49 -10.35 14.04
N LYS A 702 4.21 -11.64 13.86
CA LYS A 702 5.22 -12.71 13.98
C LYS A 702 5.51 -13.33 12.62
N LEU A 703 4.57 -14.08 12.07
CA LEU A 703 4.81 -14.95 10.91
C LEU A 703 5.14 -14.16 9.63
N ARG A 704 4.42 -13.07 9.35
CA ARG A 704 4.63 -12.26 8.15
C ARG A 704 6.02 -11.61 8.09
N PRO A 705 6.53 -10.95 9.15
CA PRO A 705 7.92 -10.49 9.19
C PRO A 705 8.95 -11.59 8.88
N ALA A 706 8.77 -12.81 9.40
CA ALA A 706 9.65 -13.94 9.09
C ALA A 706 9.53 -14.41 7.63
N LEU A 707 8.33 -14.36 7.05
CA LEU A 707 8.14 -14.67 5.63
C LEU A 707 8.87 -13.64 4.74
N LEU A 708 8.86 -12.35 5.12
CA LEU A 708 9.53 -11.27 4.39
C LEU A 708 11.06 -11.26 4.55
N SER A 709 11.60 -11.66 5.71
CA SER A 709 13.04 -11.60 6.01
C SER A 709 13.89 -12.61 5.23
N GLY A 710 13.30 -13.38 4.31
CA GLY A 710 14.03 -14.34 3.48
C GLY A 710 14.46 -15.64 4.19
N GLY A 711 14.16 -15.80 5.49
CA GLY A 711 14.44 -17.03 6.24
C GLY A 711 13.65 -18.24 5.70
N GLY A 712 14.20 -19.46 5.84
CA GLY A 712 13.53 -20.70 5.45
C GLY A 712 12.32 -21.01 6.35
N LEU A 713 11.38 -21.84 5.88
CA LEU A 713 10.16 -22.17 6.65
C LEU A 713 10.45 -22.87 7.99
N GLN A 714 11.62 -23.46 8.15
CA GLN A 714 12.08 -23.96 9.45
C GLN A 714 12.21 -22.85 10.51
N SER A 715 12.70 -21.65 10.16
CA SER A 715 12.77 -20.54 11.12
C SER A 715 11.38 -20.04 11.50
N LEU A 716 10.42 -20.14 10.57
CA LEU A 716 9.02 -19.80 10.81
C LEU A 716 8.38 -20.74 11.84
N ARG A 717 8.70 -22.05 11.79
CA ARG A 717 8.25 -23.03 12.80
C ARG A 717 8.77 -22.71 14.19
N TYR A 718 10.06 -22.37 14.30
CA TYR A 718 10.64 -21.94 15.58
C TYR A 718 9.97 -20.67 16.09
N MET A 719 9.80 -19.66 15.24
CA MET A 719 9.12 -18.42 15.62
C MET A 719 7.71 -18.66 16.16
N TYR A 720 6.94 -19.55 15.52
CA TYR A 720 5.61 -19.91 16.01
C TYR A 720 5.67 -20.63 17.37
N ALA A 721 6.55 -21.63 17.50
CA ALA A 721 6.74 -22.36 18.74
C ALA A 721 7.18 -21.45 19.90
N ASP A 722 8.09 -20.50 19.62
CA ASP A 722 8.56 -19.50 20.58
C ASP A 722 7.43 -18.54 20.99
N ALA A 723 6.59 -18.12 20.04
CA ALA A 723 5.44 -17.26 20.32
C ALA A 723 4.42 -17.95 21.25
N LEU A 724 4.12 -19.23 21.01
CA LEU A 724 3.25 -20.02 21.89
C LEU A 724 3.90 -20.28 23.26
N ALA A 725 5.21 -20.46 23.33
CA ALA A 725 5.92 -20.67 24.59
C ALA A 725 5.97 -19.40 25.46
N ALA A 726 6.00 -18.22 24.82
CA ALA A 726 6.07 -16.92 25.50
C ALA A 726 4.73 -16.45 26.09
N ASP A 727 3.59 -16.94 25.58
CA ASP A 727 2.26 -16.56 26.04
C ASP A 727 1.34 -17.77 26.26
N GLU A 728 1.12 -18.09 27.53
CA GLU A 728 0.25 -19.17 27.99
C GLU A 728 -1.22 -18.97 27.55
N GLY A 729 -1.69 -17.73 27.42
CA GLY A 729 -3.03 -17.43 26.91
C GLY A 729 -3.17 -17.87 25.46
N THR A 730 -2.21 -17.49 24.63
CA THR A 730 -2.13 -17.92 23.22
C THR A 730 -1.97 -19.44 23.09
N ARG A 731 -1.14 -20.08 23.94
CA ARG A 731 -0.95 -21.54 23.95
C ARG A 731 -2.24 -22.33 24.22
N ARG A 732 -3.17 -21.78 25.00
CA ARG A 732 -4.48 -22.41 25.25
C ARG A 732 -5.43 -22.27 24.06
N MET A 733 -5.27 -21.23 23.26
CA MET A 733 -6.11 -20.97 22.09
C MET A 733 -5.66 -21.70 20.84
N PHE A 734 -4.34 -21.92 20.69
CA PHE A 734 -3.76 -22.50 19.49
C PHE A 734 -2.76 -23.61 19.81
N ASP A 735 -2.97 -24.77 19.19
CA ASP A 735 -2.00 -25.87 19.27
C ASP A 735 -0.71 -25.55 18.51
N GLY A 736 0.42 -26.05 19.02
CA GLY A 736 1.68 -26.04 18.29
C GLY A 736 1.68 -26.99 17.09
N LEU A 737 2.61 -26.79 16.16
CA LEU A 737 2.78 -27.67 15.00
C LEU A 737 3.09 -29.09 15.46
N ARG A 738 2.20 -30.04 15.17
CA ARG A 738 2.44 -31.47 15.33
C ARG A 738 2.61 -32.13 13.98
N PHE A 739 3.52 -33.06 13.83
CA PHE A 739 3.72 -33.80 12.58
C PHE A 739 4.06 -35.26 12.87
N MET A 740 3.87 -36.11 11.88
CA MET A 740 4.32 -37.51 11.89
C MET A 740 5.47 -37.67 10.91
N TRP A 741 6.45 -38.53 11.20
CA TRP A 741 7.42 -38.90 10.18
C TRP A 741 6.75 -39.71 9.07
N TYR A 742 7.15 -39.45 7.83
CA TYR A 742 6.61 -40.20 6.71
C TYR A 742 6.86 -41.71 6.83
N SER A 743 8.02 -42.11 7.35
CA SER A 743 8.34 -43.53 7.61
C SER A 743 7.33 -44.20 8.53
N ASP A 744 6.91 -43.50 9.58
CA ASP A 744 6.01 -44.03 10.60
C ASP A 744 4.58 -44.09 10.06
N PHE A 745 4.17 -43.06 9.32
CA PHE A 745 2.89 -43.04 8.60
C PHE A 745 2.81 -44.18 7.55
N GLN A 746 3.88 -44.41 6.79
CA GLN A 746 3.96 -45.51 5.83
C GLN A 746 3.94 -46.87 6.52
N GLY A 747 4.63 -47.02 7.65
CA GLY A 747 4.66 -48.28 8.42
C GLY A 747 3.33 -48.62 9.10
N PHE A 748 2.50 -47.61 9.41
CA PHE A 748 1.26 -47.80 10.14
C PHE A 748 0.13 -48.47 9.32
N GLY A 749 0.13 -48.29 8.00
CA GLY A 749 -0.75 -49.02 7.07
C GLY A 749 -2.22 -48.59 7.02
N ARG A 750 -2.63 -47.58 7.79
CA ARG A 750 -3.97 -46.96 7.74
C ARG A 750 -3.89 -45.47 8.08
N LEU A 751 -4.98 -44.72 7.93
CA LEU A 751 -5.01 -43.34 8.40
C LEU A 751 -4.99 -43.30 9.95
N PRO A 752 -4.01 -42.64 10.59
CA PRO A 752 -3.94 -42.55 12.05
C PRO A 752 -4.93 -41.55 12.63
N ARG A 753 -5.35 -41.82 13.87
CA ARG A 753 -6.06 -40.90 14.75
C ARG A 753 -5.07 -40.29 15.75
N SER A 754 -5.38 -39.12 16.32
CA SER A 754 -4.52 -38.50 17.34
C SER A 754 -4.21 -39.39 18.55
N SER A 755 -5.11 -40.31 18.91
CA SER A 755 -4.91 -41.29 19.99
C SER A 755 -3.93 -42.42 19.64
N ASP A 756 -3.53 -42.58 18.37
CA ASP A 756 -2.52 -43.55 17.95
C ASP A 756 -1.08 -43.08 18.31
N ASN A 757 -0.91 -41.83 18.80
CA ASN A 757 0.34 -41.26 19.32
C ASN A 757 1.54 -41.28 18.34
N LEU A 758 1.28 -41.23 17.04
CA LEU A 758 2.32 -41.10 16.00
C LEU A 758 2.80 -39.65 15.81
N ALA A 759 1.94 -38.68 16.12
CA ALA A 759 2.26 -37.27 15.92
C ALA A 759 3.08 -36.72 17.09
N GLN A 760 4.20 -36.07 16.78
CA GLN A 760 5.03 -35.37 17.76
C GLN A 760 4.94 -33.86 17.57
N GLN A 761 5.09 -33.10 18.66
CA GLN A 761 5.06 -31.65 18.62
C GLN A 761 6.44 -31.08 18.26
N PHE A 762 6.46 -30.10 17.37
CA PHE A 762 7.62 -29.27 17.08
C PHE A 762 7.83 -28.31 18.26
N LEU A 763 9.02 -28.36 18.88
CA LEU A 763 9.32 -27.61 20.10
C LEU A 763 10.24 -26.42 19.83
N SER A 764 10.13 -25.42 20.72
CA SER A 764 11.00 -24.23 20.77
C SER A 764 12.43 -24.61 21.15
N ASN A 765 13.41 -23.84 20.67
CA ASN A 765 14.84 -24.00 21.01
C ASN A 765 15.21 -23.10 22.20
N ALA A 766 14.83 -23.46 23.43
CA ALA A 766 15.20 -22.67 24.61
C ALA A 766 16.72 -22.73 24.94
N ASP A 767 17.44 -23.78 24.53
CA ASP A 767 18.81 -24.06 25.00
C ASP A 767 19.92 -24.00 23.92
N GLY A 768 19.63 -23.50 22.71
CA GLY A 768 20.66 -23.33 21.66
C GLY A 768 21.33 -24.61 21.14
N SER A 769 20.93 -25.79 21.61
CA SER A 769 21.33 -27.06 21.00
C SER A 769 20.42 -27.34 19.81
N HIS A 770 21.00 -27.42 18.61
CA HIS A 770 20.29 -27.95 17.44
C HIS A 770 19.89 -29.40 17.76
N GLN A 771 18.65 -29.64 18.19
CA GLN A 771 18.15 -31.01 18.23
C GLN A 771 18.12 -31.53 16.79
N SER A 772 19.01 -32.48 16.49
CA SER A 772 19.18 -33.15 15.20
C SER A 772 17.98 -34.05 14.81
N GLY A 773 16.75 -33.68 15.17
CA GLY A 773 15.55 -34.50 15.03
C GLY A 773 14.27 -33.76 14.66
N ALA A 774 14.33 -32.50 14.20
CA ALA A 774 13.15 -31.78 13.70
C ALA A 774 12.96 -32.01 12.18
N ALA A 775 11.70 -32.06 11.70
CA ALA A 775 11.43 -32.21 10.27
C ALA A 775 11.96 -30.99 9.48
N GLU A 776 12.80 -31.27 8.48
CA GLU A 776 13.31 -30.26 7.56
C GLU A 776 12.21 -29.83 6.59
N PHE A 777 11.41 -30.79 6.13
CA PHE A 777 10.31 -30.59 5.19
C PHE A 777 9.01 -31.15 5.76
N VAL A 778 7.88 -30.45 5.59
CA VAL A 778 6.56 -30.85 6.09
C VAL A 778 5.52 -30.69 4.99
N ILE A 779 4.81 -31.78 4.69
CA ILE A 779 3.66 -31.80 3.76
C ILE A 779 2.36 -31.69 4.54
N PHE A 780 1.53 -30.71 4.21
CA PHE A 780 0.16 -30.57 4.68
C PHE A 780 -0.80 -31.27 3.72
N PHE A 781 -1.58 -32.23 4.21
CA PHE A 781 -2.66 -32.83 3.42
C PHE A 781 -3.98 -32.11 3.63
N SER A 782 -4.53 -31.59 2.54
CA SER A 782 -5.91 -31.11 2.49
C SER A 782 -6.79 -32.14 1.78
N TYR A 783 -7.83 -32.60 2.45
CA TYR A 783 -8.66 -33.69 1.96
C TYR A 783 -10.06 -33.67 2.58
N ARG A 784 -10.95 -34.52 2.06
CA ARG A 784 -12.30 -34.69 2.61
C ARG A 784 -12.48 -36.04 3.26
N TRP A 785 -13.47 -36.09 4.16
CA TRP A 785 -14.00 -37.33 4.70
C TRP A 785 -14.73 -38.07 3.58
N ILE A 786 -14.23 -39.24 3.20
CA ILE A 786 -14.85 -40.09 2.17
C ILE A 786 -15.62 -41.25 2.76
N ASN A 787 -15.41 -41.55 4.05
CA ASN A 787 -16.21 -42.52 4.77
C ASN A 787 -17.61 -41.95 5.00
N LYS A 788 -18.63 -42.59 4.40
CA LYS A 788 -20.03 -42.16 4.47
C LYS A 788 -20.86 -43.04 5.39
N GLU A 789 -20.23 -43.93 6.16
CA GLU A 789 -20.95 -44.75 7.14
C GLU A 789 -21.52 -43.87 8.27
N PRO A 790 -22.75 -44.13 8.75
CA PRO A 790 -23.43 -43.28 9.74
C PRO A 790 -22.67 -43.08 11.06
N GLU A 791 -21.77 -44.00 11.41
CA GLU A 791 -20.96 -43.99 12.65
C GLU A 791 -19.45 -43.95 12.37
N ALA A 792 -19.05 -43.46 11.18
CA ALA A 792 -17.65 -43.39 10.79
C ALA A 792 -16.83 -42.54 11.79
N THR A 793 -15.86 -43.18 12.46
CA THR A 793 -14.91 -42.53 13.37
C THR A 793 -13.60 -42.13 12.68
N SER A 794 -13.45 -42.48 11.41
CA SER A 794 -12.29 -42.18 10.56
C SER A 794 -12.75 -41.52 9.26
N PRO A 795 -12.00 -40.52 8.75
CA PRO A 795 -12.32 -39.90 7.45
C PRO A 795 -12.05 -40.84 6.27
N ASP A 796 -11.33 -41.94 6.49
CA ASP A 796 -11.03 -42.94 5.49
C ASP A 796 -12.00 -44.12 5.55
N ASN A 797 -12.23 -44.76 4.40
CA ASN A 797 -13.12 -45.91 4.30
C ASN A 797 -12.40 -47.22 4.69
N ALA A 798 -13.16 -48.31 4.81
CA ALA A 798 -12.63 -49.64 5.14
C ALA A 798 -11.57 -50.18 4.16
N LYS A 799 -11.41 -49.56 2.97
CA LYS A 799 -10.39 -49.91 1.98
C LYS A 799 -9.12 -49.05 2.09
N HIS A 800 -9.03 -48.18 3.09
CA HIS A 800 -7.91 -47.25 3.29
C HIS A 800 -7.59 -46.42 2.04
N THR A 801 -8.64 -45.92 1.38
CA THR A 801 -8.50 -45.24 0.08
C THR A 801 -7.77 -43.90 0.23
N GLN A 802 -8.08 -43.08 1.23
CA GLN A 802 -7.36 -41.82 1.46
C GLN A 802 -5.93 -42.07 1.87
N TYR A 803 -5.67 -43.03 2.75
CA TYR A 803 -4.33 -43.44 3.13
C TYR A 803 -3.49 -43.80 1.90
N CYS A 804 -3.98 -44.70 1.04
CA CYS A 804 -3.30 -45.08 -0.20
C CYS A 804 -3.09 -43.88 -1.14
N ARG A 805 -4.07 -42.98 -1.26
CA ARG A 805 -3.94 -41.75 -2.05
C ARG A 805 -2.84 -40.83 -1.52
N MET A 806 -2.75 -40.65 -0.20
CA MET A 806 -1.70 -39.86 0.45
C MET A 806 -0.32 -40.48 0.21
N ILE A 807 -0.16 -41.79 0.41
CA ILE A 807 1.11 -42.49 0.12
C ILE A 807 1.53 -42.26 -1.33
N ASN A 808 0.64 -42.51 -2.30
CA ASN A 808 0.94 -42.31 -3.72
C ASN A 808 1.31 -40.86 -4.03
N ALA A 809 0.63 -39.89 -3.42
CA ALA A 809 0.94 -38.48 -3.60
C ALA A 809 2.33 -38.11 -3.07
N VAL A 810 2.73 -38.62 -1.89
CA VAL A 810 4.07 -38.38 -1.35
C VAL A 810 5.15 -39.01 -2.23
N GLU A 811 4.94 -40.24 -2.73
CA GLU A 811 5.93 -40.89 -3.60
C GLU A 811 6.09 -40.15 -4.93
N GLU A 812 5.00 -39.68 -5.55
CA GLU A 812 5.07 -38.85 -6.75
C GLU A 812 5.73 -37.49 -6.46
N PHE A 813 5.43 -36.88 -5.31
CA PHE A 813 6.07 -35.64 -4.87
C PHE A 813 7.59 -35.81 -4.68
N LEU A 814 8.03 -36.88 -4.01
CA LEU A 814 9.46 -37.18 -3.82
C LEU A 814 10.18 -37.47 -5.15
N ALA A 815 9.48 -38.05 -6.12
CA ALA A 815 10.02 -38.24 -7.46
C ALA A 815 10.21 -36.90 -8.21
N LEU A 816 9.30 -35.95 -8.02
CA LEU A 816 9.38 -34.60 -8.58
C LEU A 816 10.42 -33.72 -7.85
N HIS A 817 10.67 -33.97 -6.56
CA HIS A 817 11.58 -33.20 -5.71
C HIS A 817 12.68 -34.07 -5.08
N PRO A 818 13.68 -34.55 -5.86
CA PRO A 818 14.74 -35.43 -5.35
C PRO A 818 15.62 -34.83 -4.25
N SER A 819 15.58 -33.50 -4.07
CA SER A 819 16.30 -32.79 -3.01
C SER A 819 15.67 -32.97 -1.62
N VAL A 820 14.41 -33.41 -1.54
CA VAL A 820 13.70 -33.59 -0.27
C VAL A 820 14.14 -34.90 0.38
N ASN A 821 14.74 -34.80 1.58
CA ASN A 821 15.20 -35.96 2.33
C ASN A 821 14.01 -36.73 2.93
N ARG A 822 13.80 -37.95 2.44
CA ARG A 822 12.71 -38.85 2.88
C ARG A 822 12.72 -39.12 4.39
N GLN A 823 13.89 -39.29 5.01
CA GLN A 823 14.01 -39.59 6.44
C GLN A 823 13.72 -38.37 7.33
N LYS A 824 13.74 -37.16 6.75
CA LYS A 824 13.46 -35.90 7.44
C LYS A 824 12.16 -35.24 6.97
N LEU A 825 11.31 -36.02 6.28
CA LEU A 825 10.00 -35.60 5.81
C LEU A 825 8.94 -35.84 6.88
N GLY A 826 8.34 -34.74 7.35
CA GLY A 826 7.15 -34.73 8.17
C GLY A 826 5.88 -34.67 7.33
N ILE A 827 4.79 -35.23 7.87
CA ILE A 827 3.45 -35.16 7.29
C ILE A 827 2.50 -34.62 8.36
N TRP A 828 1.67 -33.67 7.94
CA TRP A 828 0.59 -33.10 8.72
C TRP A 828 -0.77 -33.55 8.15
N ILE A 829 -1.59 -34.15 9.02
CA ILE A 829 -2.96 -34.61 8.71
C ILE A 829 -3.84 -34.24 9.90
N ASP A 830 -4.93 -33.51 9.68
CA ASP A 830 -5.84 -33.03 10.73
C ASP A 830 -6.28 -34.12 11.72
N HIS A 831 -6.71 -35.29 11.25
CA HIS A 831 -7.22 -36.38 12.09
C HIS A 831 -6.16 -37.00 13.03
N ALA A 832 -4.89 -36.93 12.64
CA ALA A 832 -3.76 -37.46 13.40
C ALA A 832 -3.06 -36.39 14.25
N CYS A 833 -2.98 -35.16 13.73
CA CYS A 833 -2.21 -34.08 14.34
C CYS A 833 -3.05 -33.19 15.27
N ILE A 834 -4.38 -33.12 15.11
CA ILE A 834 -5.29 -32.41 16.02
C ILE A 834 -5.83 -33.38 17.06
N ASN A 835 -5.85 -32.99 18.33
CA ASN A 835 -6.45 -33.78 19.39
C ASN A 835 -7.96 -33.99 19.15
N GLN A 836 -8.35 -35.18 18.70
CA GLN A 836 -9.74 -35.47 18.37
C GLN A 836 -10.68 -35.50 19.59
N GLU A 837 -10.13 -35.57 20.81
CA GLU A 837 -10.91 -35.49 22.05
C GLU A 837 -11.13 -34.03 22.51
N ASN A 838 -10.31 -33.09 22.03
CA ASN A 838 -10.45 -31.65 22.25
C ASN A 838 -9.94 -30.88 21.02
N PRO A 839 -10.74 -30.82 19.93
CA PRO A 839 -10.26 -30.35 18.64
C PRO A 839 -10.13 -28.82 18.54
N ALA A 840 -10.78 -28.06 19.44
CA ALA A 840 -10.92 -26.61 19.27
C ALA A 840 -9.57 -25.85 19.12
N PRO A 841 -8.54 -26.08 19.95
CA PRO A 841 -7.25 -25.40 19.79
C PRO A 841 -6.52 -25.78 18.49
N GLY A 842 -6.63 -27.04 18.06
CA GLY A 842 -6.01 -27.52 16.82
C GLY A 842 -6.73 -27.01 15.57
N VAL A 843 -8.05 -26.94 15.60
CA VAL A 843 -8.86 -26.34 14.52
C VAL A 843 -8.56 -24.85 14.40
N ALA A 844 -8.47 -24.14 15.52
CA ALA A 844 -8.08 -22.72 15.53
C ALA A 844 -6.62 -22.52 15.05
N ALA A 845 -5.73 -23.50 15.22
CA ALA A 845 -4.35 -23.38 14.75
C ALA A 845 -4.19 -23.67 13.24
N LEU A 846 -5.16 -24.32 12.58
CA LEU A 846 -5.08 -24.78 11.18
C LEU A 846 -4.45 -23.77 10.22
N PRO A 847 -4.91 -22.49 10.18
CA PRO A 847 -4.35 -21.51 9.27
C PRO A 847 -2.85 -21.25 9.52
N MET A 848 -2.43 -21.18 10.79
CA MET A 848 -1.04 -20.94 11.16
C MET A 848 -0.16 -22.16 10.94
N ILE A 849 -0.73 -23.36 11.06
CA ILE A 849 -0.04 -24.60 10.74
C ILE A 849 0.22 -24.72 9.24
N LEU A 850 -0.76 -24.39 8.40
CA LEU A 850 -0.58 -24.42 6.94
C LEU A 850 0.57 -23.50 6.51
N VAL A 851 0.65 -22.28 7.08
CA VAL A 851 1.72 -21.32 6.82
C VAL A 851 3.12 -21.88 7.13
N GLN A 852 3.23 -22.80 8.09
CA GLN A 852 4.49 -23.43 8.51
C GLN A 852 4.89 -24.66 7.67
N CYS A 853 4.01 -25.17 6.81
CA CYS A 853 4.27 -26.35 5.97
C CYS A 853 4.92 -25.93 4.65
N ASP A 854 5.83 -26.75 4.11
CA ASP A 854 6.55 -26.44 2.87
C ASP A 854 5.70 -26.71 1.62
N ALA A 855 4.86 -27.75 1.68
CA ALA A 855 3.98 -28.12 0.59
C ALA A 855 2.57 -28.39 1.09
N VAL A 856 1.57 -27.99 0.30
CA VAL A 856 0.18 -28.41 0.45
C VAL A 856 -0.13 -29.39 -0.67
N ILE A 857 -0.70 -30.55 -0.32
CA ILE A 857 -1.23 -31.51 -1.27
C ILE A 857 -2.75 -31.62 -1.06
N SER A 858 -3.51 -31.15 -2.05
CA SER A 858 -4.96 -31.22 -2.08
C SER A 858 -5.42 -32.51 -2.77
N LEU A 859 -6.14 -33.36 -2.06
CA LEU A 859 -6.69 -34.61 -2.60
C LEU A 859 -8.08 -34.36 -3.21
N LEU A 860 -8.13 -34.02 -4.49
CA LEU A 860 -9.35 -33.56 -5.15
C LEU A 860 -10.38 -34.67 -5.33
N ASP A 861 -11.63 -34.26 -5.26
CA ASP A 861 -12.81 -34.95 -5.77
C ASP A 861 -13.78 -33.92 -6.36
N ASN A 862 -14.88 -34.36 -6.95
CA ASN A 862 -15.84 -33.52 -7.69
C ASN A 862 -16.47 -32.37 -6.87
N THR A 863 -16.29 -32.36 -5.56
CA THR A 863 -16.95 -31.44 -4.62
C THR A 863 -15.96 -30.82 -3.63
N TYR A 864 -14.65 -30.97 -3.86
CA TYR A 864 -13.59 -30.44 -3.00
C TYR A 864 -13.66 -28.91 -2.90
N HIS A 865 -13.64 -28.19 -4.02
CA HIS A 865 -13.69 -26.71 -4.06
C HIS A 865 -15.05 -26.11 -3.68
N GLN A 866 -16.07 -26.93 -3.43
CA GLN A 866 -17.35 -26.46 -2.92
C GLN A 866 -17.34 -26.29 -1.39
N ARG A 867 -16.39 -26.92 -0.68
CA ARG A 867 -16.31 -26.87 0.78
C ARG A 867 -15.52 -25.66 1.26
N ALA A 868 -16.07 -24.93 2.22
CA ALA A 868 -15.51 -23.68 2.70
C ALA A 868 -14.11 -23.85 3.32
N TRP A 869 -13.94 -24.79 4.26
CA TRP A 869 -12.64 -25.06 4.91
C TRP A 869 -11.53 -25.46 3.93
N CYS A 870 -11.81 -26.34 2.96
CA CYS A 870 -10.84 -26.68 1.92
C CYS A 870 -10.50 -25.46 1.04
N SER A 871 -11.48 -24.62 0.76
CA SER A 871 -11.27 -23.39 0.00
C SER A 871 -10.36 -22.40 0.76
N VAL A 872 -10.48 -22.31 2.09
CA VAL A 872 -9.58 -21.49 2.93
C VAL A 872 -8.14 -21.95 2.75
N GLU A 873 -7.88 -23.26 2.85
CA GLU A 873 -6.54 -23.83 2.68
C GLU A 873 -5.96 -23.53 1.30
N VAL A 874 -6.76 -23.66 0.23
CA VAL A 874 -6.37 -23.33 -1.14
C VAL A 874 -6.03 -21.84 -1.28
N MET A 875 -6.92 -20.96 -0.82
CA MET A 875 -6.70 -19.51 -0.88
C MET A 875 -5.44 -19.13 -0.10
N MET A 876 -5.21 -19.73 1.08
CA MET A 876 -4.01 -19.46 1.86
C MET A 876 -2.73 -19.85 1.13
N VAL A 877 -2.66 -21.06 0.57
CA VAL A 877 -1.46 -21.49 -0.15
C VAL A 877 -1.25 -20.72 -1.44
N GLN A 878 -2.32 -20.32 -2.14
CA GLN A 878 -2.23 -19.42 -3.29
C GLN A 878 -1.62 -18.08 -2.88
N THR A 879 -2.11 -17.47 -1.80
CA THR A 879 -1.57 -16.20 -1.30
C THR A 879 -0.11 -16.33 -0.90
N LEU A 880 0.25 -17.39 -0.16
CA LEU A 880 1.64 -17.65 0.24
C LEU A 880 2.57 -17.83 -0.96
N ARG A 881 2.13 -18.57 -1.99
CA ARG A 881 2.88 -18.75 -3.25
C ARG A 881 3.06 -17.43 -3.99
N LYS A 882 1.98 -16.65 -4.18
CA LYS A 882 2.02 -15.37 -4.91
C LYS A 882 2.93 -14.35 -4.23
N SER A 883 2.87 -14.26 -2.91
CA SER A 883 3.54 -13.18 -2.17
C SER A 883 4.96 -13.52 -1.74
N TYR A 884 5.28 -14.80 -1.51
CA TYR A 884 6.58 -15.20 -0.95
C TYR A 884 7.35 -16.20 -1.80
N GLY A 885 6.68 -17.01 -2.63
CA GLY A 885 7.32 -18.03 -3.46
C GLY A 885 8.04 -19.14 -2.68
N LYS A 886 7.76 -19.32 -1.39
CA LYS A 886 8.40 -20.31 -0.51
C LYS A 886 7.65 -21.63 -0.39
N HIS A 887 6.36 -21.63 -0.72
CA HIS A 887 5.46 -22.77 -0.54
C HIS A 887 5.20 -23.48 -1.87
N LEU A 888 4.98 -24.78 -1.81
CA LEU A 888 4.55 -25.60 -2.95
C LEU A 888 3.08 -25.97 -2.81
N TRP A 889 2.36 -26.06 -3.92
CA TRP A 889 0.99 -26.55 -3.92
C TRP A 889 0.73 -27.50 -5.08
N TYR A 890 0.23 -28.68 -4.74
CA TYR A 890 -0.14 -29.72 -5.67
C TYR A 890 -1.58 -30.18 -5.45
N GLU A 891 -2.21 -30.58 -6.54
CA GLU A 891 -3.50 -31.24 -6.57
C GLU A 891 -3.32 -32.67 -7.05
N GLN A 892 -3.91 -33.64 -6.34
CA GLN A 892 -4.00 -35.01 -6.82
C GLN A 892 -5.34 -35.22 -7.52
N VAL A 893 -5.30 -35.35 -8.85
CA VAL A 893 -6.47 -35.52 -9.73
C VAL A 893 -6.48 -36.91 -10.35
N LEU A 894 -7.65 -37.35 -10.81
CA LEU A 894 -7.77 -38.60 -11.56
C LEU A 894 -7.35 -38.35 -13.01
N ALA A 895 -6.41 -39.14 -13.54
CA ALA A 895 -5.92 -38.96 -14.91
C ALA A 895 -7.07 -38.99 -15.95
N PRO A 896 -7.13 -38.04 -16.90
CA PRO A 896 -8.20 -37.96 -17.89
C PRO A 896 -8.18 -39.17 -18.82
N GLN A 897 -9.36 -39.59 -19.30
CA GLN A 897 -9.44 -40.67 -20.30
C GLN A 897 -8.86 -40.16 -21.64
N PRO A 898 -7.99 -40.93 -22.32
CA PRO A 898 -7.51 -40.55 -23.64
C PRO A 898 -8.70 -40.44 -24.63
N PRO A 899 -8.66 -39.48 -25.58
CA PRO A 899 -9.71 -39.35 -26.59
C PRO A 899 -9.86 -40.66 -27.37
N GLN A 900 -11.12 -41.05 -27.63
CA GLN A 900 -11.46 -42.27 -28.36
C GLN A 900 -10.78 -42.27 -29.73
N GLY A 901 -9.72 -43.07 -29.89
CA GLY A 901 -9.01 -43.18 -31.16
C GLY A 901 -7.62 -43.81 -31.10
N ASN A 902 -6.96 -43.88 -29.94
CA ASN A 902 -5.62 -44.46 -29.82
C ASN A 902 -5.64 -45.75 -28.98
N SER A 903 -5.66 -46.89 -29.65
CA SER A 903 -5.78 -48.23 -29.02
C SER A 903 -4.48 -48.76 -28.39
N ASP A 904 -3.37 -48.03 -28.50
CA ASP A 904 -2.04 -48.50 -28.07
C ASP A 904 -1.42 -47.73 -26.89
N ALA A 905 -2.15 -46.79 -26.27
CA ALA A 905 -1.69 -46.18 -25.01
C ALA A 905 -2.00 -47.11 -23.82
N ASN A 906 -0.94 -47.50 -23.10
CA ASN A 906 -0.91 -48.39 -21.92
C ASN A 906 -2.24 -48.46 -21.14
N LYS A 907 -2.89 -49.63 -21.16
CA LYS A 907 -4.06 -49.96 -20.32
C LYS A 907 -3.79 -49.79 -18.81
N SER A 908 -2.53 -49.65 -18.38
CA SER A 908 -2.11 -49.49 -16.98
C SER A 908 -2.21 -48.08 -16.41
N GLU A 909 -2.51 -47.05 -17.21
CA GLU A 909 -2.59 -45.66 -16.73
C GLU A 909 -4.03 -45.14 -16.54
N ARG A 910 -5.05 -45.93 -16.92
CA ARG A 910 -6.45 -45.55 -16.73
C ARG A 910 -6.84 -45.56 -15.25
N GLY A 911 -7.40 -44.45 -14.77
CA GLY A 911 -7.92 -44.34 -13.40
C GLY A 911 -6.83 -44.24 -12.33
N ARG A 912 -5.58 -43.93 -12.72
CA ARG A 912 -4.50 -43.62 -11.79
C ARG A 912 -4.66 -42.17 -11.30
N TRP A 913 -4.46 -41.97 -10.01
CA TRP A 913 -4.32 -40.64 -9.41
C TRP A 913 -2.94 -40.07 -9.74
N ILE A 914 -2.89 -38.84 -10.23
CA ILE A 914 -1.66 -38.15 -10.61
C ILE A 914 -1.54 -36.81 -9.89
N LEU A 915 -0.33 -36.43 -9.55
CA LEU A 915 -0.02 -35.14 -8.95
C LEU A 915 0.23 -34.08 -10.05
N GLN A 916 -0.45 -32.93 -9.94
CA GLN A 916 -0.24 -31.76 -10.81
C GLN A 916 -0.07 -30.50 -9.95
N GLU A 917 0.61 -29.47 -10.46
CA GLU A 917 0.68 -28.19 -9.74
C GLU A 917 -0.70 -27.55 -9.63
N GLY A 918 -1.01 -26.99 -8.45
CA GLY A 918 -2.28 -26.31 -8.22
C GLY A 918 -2.39 -24.98 -8.98
N PRO A 919 -3.59 -24.62 -9.49
CA PRO A 919 -3.79 -23.45 -10.35
C PRO A 919 -3.67 -22.11 -9.59
N MET A 920 -2.83 -21.20 -10.05
CA MET A 920 -2.60 -19.93 -9.35
C MET A 920 -3.76 -18.94 -9.40
N GLU A 921 -4.65 -19.04 -10.39
CA GLU A 921 -5.72 -18.06 -10.65
C GLU A 921 -7.13 -18.62 -10.41
N LEU A 922 -7.29 -19.53 -9.44
CA LEU A 922 -8.62 -19.99 -9.04
C LEU A 922 -9.35 -18.90 -8.26
N ASP A 923 -10.50 -18.43 -8.76
CA ASP A 923 -11.35 -17.49 -8.04
C ASP A 923 -12.16 -18.21 -6.95
N ILE A 924 -12.07 -17.70 -5.72
CA ILE A 924 -12.69 -18.30 -4.53
C ILE A 924 -13.54 -17.24 -3.83
N VAL A 925 -14.86 -17.40 -3.95
CA VAL A 925 -15.85 -16.63 -3.21
C VAL A 925 -16.30 -17.45 -2.00
N MET A 926 -15.81 -17.11 -0.79
CA MET A 926 -16.14 -17.90 0.42
C MET A 926 -17.62 -17.83 0.78
N GLY A 927 -18.28 -16.70 0.50
CA GLY A 927 -19.71 -16.51 0.77
C GLY A 927 -20.63 -17.54 0.11
N GLU A 928 -20.17 -18.21 -0.94
CA GLU A 928 -20.96 -19.18 -1.71
C GLU A 928 -20.61 -20.65 -1.38
N LYS A 929 -19.62 -20.88 -0.50
CA LYS A 929 -19.15 -22.24 -0.19
C LYS A 929 -20.05 -22.95 0.81
N HIS A 930 -20.10 -24.27 0.68
CA HIS A 930 -20.84 -25.17 1.56
C HIS A 930 -20.10 -25.36 2.89
N LEU A 931 -20.85 -25.25 3.99
CA LEU A 931 -20.40 -25.54 5.34
C LEU A 931 -21.17 -26.72 5.91
N THR A 932 -20.54 -27.45 6.84
CA THR A 932 -21.26 -28.44 7.65
C THR A 932 -22.18 -27.75 8.65
N PHE A 933 -21.71 -26.65 9.24
CA PHE A 933 -22.44 -25.80 10.16
C PHE A 933 -22.39 -24.37 9.66
N GLU A 934 -23.55 -23.78 9.35
CA GLU A 934 -23.60 -22.40 8.85
C GLU A 934 -23.12 -21.36 9.87
N GLU A 935 -23.13 -21.72 11.16
CA GLU A 935 -22.54 -20.96 12.26
C GLU A 935 -21.03 -20.70 12.07
N ASP A 936 -20.32 -21.49 11.26
CA ASP A 936 -18.90 -21.28 10.95
C ASP A 936 -18.66 -20.22 9.86
N ARG A 937 -19.71 -19.72 9.20
CA ARG A 937 -19.58 -18.76 8.10
C ARG A 937 -18.82 -17.49 8.49
N PRO A 938 -19.10 -16.83 9.63
CA PRO A 938 -18.32 -15.67 10.08
C PRO A 938 -16.83 -16.00 10.26
N LYS A 939 -16.50 -17.20 10.75
CA LYS A 939 -15.11 -17.65 10.95
C LYS A 939 -14.37 -17.80 9.63
N VAL A 940 -14.99 -18.43 8.64
CA VAL A 940 -14.37 -18.59 7.30
C VAL A 940 -14.20 -17.25 6.59
N LEU A 941 -15.18 -16.35 6.68
CA LEU A 941 -15.07 -14.99 6.11
C LEU A 941 -13.98 -14.18 6.82
N PHE A 942 -13.81 -14.34 8.13
CA PHE A 942 -12.68 -13.74 8.85
C PHE A 942 -11.34 -14.28 8.35
N LEU A 943 -11.20 -15.61 8.18
CA LEU A 943 -9.98 -16.24 7.67
C LEU A 943 -9.70 -15.85 6.21
N GLU A 944 -10.72 -15.65 5.38
CA GLU A 944 -10.60 -15.07 4.05
C GLU A 944 -9.83 -13.74 4.07
N ARG A 945 -10.29 -12.82 4.93
CA ARG A 945 -9.66 -11.50 5.10
C ARG A 945 -8.24 -11.61 5.64
N GLN A 946 -8.02 -12.41 6.70
CA GLN A 946 -6.69 -12.57 7.29
C GLN A 946 -5.70 -13.20 6.32
N SER A 947 -6.15 -14.13 5.48
CA SER A 947 -5.31 -14.74 4.44
C SER A 947 -4.91 -13.72 3.37
N ARG A 948 -5.83 -12.84 2.95
CA ARG A 948 -5.50 -11.73 2.05
C ARG A 948 -4.52 -10.73 2.67
N LEU A 949 -4.61 -10.48 3.97
CA LEU A 949 -3.67 -9.60 4.69
C LEU A 949 -2.26 -10.20 4.79
N LEU A 950 -2.15 -11.53 4.81
CA LEU A 950 -0.88 -12.23 4.86
C LEU A 950 0.00 -11.89 3.65
N GLY A 951 -0.54 -11.98 2.42
CA GLY A 951 0.23 -11.80 1.18
C GLY A 951 0.14 -10.46 0.49
#